data_AF-A0A0N4YRJ9-F1
#
_entry.id   AF-A0A0N4YRJ9-F1
#
_cell.length_a   1.000
_cell.length_b   1.000
_cell.length_c   1.000
_cell.angle_alpha   90.00
_cell.angle_beta   90.00
_cell.angle_gamma   90.00
#
_symmetry.space_group_name_H-M   'P 1'
#
loop_
_entity.id
_entity.type
_entity.pdbx_description
1 polymer ?
#
loop_
_entity_poly.entity_id
_entity_poly.type
_entity_poly.pdbx_seq_one_letter_code
_entity_poly.pdbx_strand_id
1 'polypeptide(L)'
;MEIVDTIQNLVEHWGAPSANWFDYFIDARKLADVLSKPGNEETVGNLALQYAEQATSTQKEGEIMMSKNFSNEDIQFTHRKAACLFLCALACFAYVKWDFEYLIDKFNDILTVRILIEHFLALGRSSDSNDALFAEWLFARWSMSVDRRFRIPPPPAKQTVNNPLLVPDLNLTKHENIRKMVVEIRTWLPQAVSTLEKIVAEAPEISVPDVMCFLVPFLEKGTASLNIGVVGDNVLCDFAPHPNFKLHAHTISSQEVVSVTRFELLQFHFANGTIETAQELLKLVMPTESPLSLVNIDKRVLHGYYMAFNMPSPFPAPSTTVKEFLPDQKLLTEDLSVFRRSKMWRMRAIRQTTGQLQIAFRSENAAKDVIEGCPTSVRQRLIDKVVQQRFIKSLQRQLALVRDPVKRRRIDALLIFLCATVFGIREELLRCEWNTPSRLRMMAVQAPKIACPPVNAQIVRVAVASDNPFWTIITSFNVAELKLAMSKLDRYVRPAMFVMPEMLAEIVLITRPVNELHALYLAKLYQLEKMKNRTDWDSHCTAYWHEFGLPESSGIMMLTEAVKVQGHCYSVRTLSHDIPDVAVEEMQLRTMKKIFKMNTDADTLKVQGGIAFAAQGPLHYNHNGSTVGCVPDELCYWMSHLNFLAVQETLEMICRNAFAVNPTNPGWLRTAADFRYGEIF
;
A
#
# COMPACT_ATOMS: atom_id res chain seq x y z
N MET A 1 39.67 22.65 24.74
CA MET A 1 40.26 21.72 23.75
C MET A 1 39.20 20.73 23.26
N GLU A 2 38.40 20.13 24.13
CA GLU A 2 37.33 19.17 23.76
C GLU A 2 36.25 19.70 22.80
N ILE A 3 35.89 20.99 22.82
CA ILE A 3 34.88 21.55 21.90
C ILE A 3 35.37 21.57 20.44
N VAL A 4 36.66 21.86 20.23
CA VAL A 4 37.26 21.89 18.87
C VAL A 4 37.32 20.48 18.31
N ASP A 5 37.74 19.50 19.12
CA ASP A 5 37.73 18.08 18.73
C ASP A 5 36.30 17.56 18.50
N THR A 6 35.30 18.05 19.24
CA THR A 6 33.89 17.66 19.03
C THR A 6 33.34 18.23 17.71
N ILE A 7 33.72 19.45 17.33
CA ILE A 7 33.36 20.07 16.04
C ILE A 7 34.08 19.37 14.89
N GLN A 8 35.36 19.01 15.07
CA GLN A 8 36.14 18.28 14.06
C GLN A 8 35.60 16.86 13.84
N ASN A 9 35.21 16.18 14.92
CA ASN A 9 34.55 14.87 14.86
C ASN A 9 33.14 14.93 14.23
N LEU A 10 32.42 16.05 14.37
CA LEU A 10 31.13 16.28 13.69
C LEU A 10 31.30 16.44 12.18
N VAL A 11 32.33 17.16 11.72
CA VAL A 11 32.65 17.32 10.29
C VAL A 11 33.08 15.98 9.65
N GLU A 12 33.82 15.14 10.39
CA GLU A 12 34.20 13.80 9.93
C GLU A 12 33.00 12.83 9.82
N HIS A 13 31.95 13.01 10.63
CA HIS A 13 30.75 12.17 10.60
C HIS A 13 29.66 12.67 9.63
N TRP A 14 29.64 13.96 9.30
CA TRP A 14 28.56 14.58 8.49
C TRP A 14 28.99 14.94 7.07
N GLY A 15 30.29 14.88 6.76
CA GLY A 15 30.84 15.37 5.49
C GLY A 15 30.64 16.89 5.33
N ALA A 16 31.28 17.47 4.32
CA ALA A 16 30.88 18.82 3.90
C ALA A 16 29.42 18.76 3.42
N PRO A 17 28.55 19.71 3.82
CA PRO A 17 27.19 19.76 3.29
C PRO A 17 27.26 19.78 1.76
N SER A 18 26.41 18.99 1.11
CA SER A 18 26.36 18.96 -0.35
C SER A 18 26.11 20.36 -0.87
N ALA A 19 26.97 20.84 -1.77
CA ALA A 19 26.81 22.16 -2.38
C ALA A 19 25.39 22.29 -2.97
N ASN A 20 24.70 23.35 -2.59
CA ASN A 20 23.30 23.60 -2.93
C ASN A 20 23.21 24.66 -4.05
N TRP A 21 21.99 24.97 -4.51
CA TRP A 21 21.78 25.98 -5.55
C TRP A 21 22.45 27.33 -5.25
N PHE A 22 22.53 27.74 -3.98
CA PHE A 22 23.07 29.02 -3.54
C PHE A 22 24.59 29.08 -3.75
N ASP A 23 25.31 28.01 -3.41
CA ASP A 23 26.76 27.92 -3.60
C ASP A 23 27.17 28.10 -5.07
N TYR A 24 26.38 27.53 -5.98
CA TYR A 24 26.60 27.63 -7.43
C TYR A 24 26.04 28.94 -8.03
N PHE A 25 25.05 29.55 -7.40
CA PHE A 25 24.47 30.81 -7.87
C PHE A 25 25.38 32.00 -7.62
N ILE A 26 26.02 32.02 -6.45
CA ILE A 26 26.97 33.06 -6.06
C ILE A 26 28.27 32.88 -6.83
N ASP A 27 28.81 31.66 -6.85
CA ASP A 27 30.01 31.35 -7.61
C ASP A 27 29.66 30.82 -9.00
N ALA A 28 29.38 31.74 -9.92
CA ALA A 28 29.00 31.40 -11.28
C ALA A 28 30.10 30.61 -12.04
N ARG A 29 31.36 30.66 -11.58
CA ARG A 29 32.44 29.84 -12.15
C ARG A 29 32.30 28.38 -11.74
N LYS A 30 31.94 28.10 -10.49
CA LYS A 30 31.61 26.72 -10.05
C LYS A 30 30.46 26.13 -10.86
N LEU A 31 29.42 26.92 -11.13
CA LEU A 31 28.30 26.46 -11.96
C LEU A 31 28.77 26.14 -13.39
N ALA A 32 29.54 27.05 -14.00
CA ALA A 32 30.10 26.83 -15.34
C ALA A 32 31.01 25.57 -15.38
N ASP A 33 31.85 25.38 -14.37
CA ASP A 33 32.74 24.23 -14.26
C ASP A 33 31.96 22.91 -14.14
N VAL A 34 30.89 22.87 -13.34
CA VAL A 34 30.05 21.68 -13.19
C VAL A 34 29.30 21.35 -14.48
N LEU A 35 28.77 22.38 -15.17
CA LEU A 35 28.06 22.22 -16.44
C LEU A 35 28.97 21.90 -17.63
N SER A 36 30.28 22.17 -17.53
CA SER A 36 31.24 21.85 -18.60
C SER A 36 31.71 20.39 -18.60
N LYS A 37 31.57 19.68 -17.47
CA LYS A 37 32.06 18.30 -17.30
C LYS A 37 30.91 17.31 -17.45
N PRO A 38 31.01 16.28 -18.30
CA PRO A 38 30.00 15.22 -18.37
C PRO A 38 30.01 14.34 -17.10
N GLY A 39 28.89 13.66 -16.79
CA GLY A 39 28.79 12.73 -15.66
C GLY A 39 28.21 13.29 -14.36
N ASN A 40 27.76 14.55 -14.36
CA ASN A 40 27.15 15.22 -13.19
C ASN A 40 25.62 15.29 -13.28
N GLU A 41 24.97 14.42 -14.07
CA GLU A 41 23.55 14.52 -14.41
C GLU A 41 22.63 14.53 -13.18
N GLU A 42 22.97 13.77 -12.13
CA GLU A 42 22.19 13.74 -10.89
C GLU A 42 22.30 15.05 -10.10
N THR A 43 23.51 15.57 -9.92
CA THR A 43 23.73 16.83 -9.21
C THR A 43 23.11 18.00 -9.98
N VAL A 44 23.35 18.07 -11.29
CA VAL A 44 22.82 19.14 -12.15
C VAL A 44 21.30 19.05 -12.28
N GLY A 45 20.74 17.83 -12.39
CA GLY A 45 19.30 17.63 -12.40
C GLY A 45 18.62 18.14 -11.13
N ASN A 46 19.22 17.89 -9.96
CA ASN A 46 18.74 18.42 -8.69
C ASN A 46 18.85 19.95 -8.63
N LEU A 47 19.96 20.53 -9.13
CA LEU A 47 20.14 21.98 -9.22
C LEU A 47 19.09 22.64 -10.13
N ALA A 48 18.73 22.01 -11.26
CA ALA A 48 17.68 22.51 -12.15
C ALA A 48 16.35 22.70 -11.40
N LEU A 49 15.97 21.73 -10.57
CA LEU A 49 14.75 21.78 -9.76
C LEU A 49 14.85 22.84 -8.66
N GLN A 50 15.95 22.88 -7.92
CA GLN A 50 16.16 23.89 -6.89
C GLN A 50 16.10 25.31 -7.45
N TYR A 51 16.76 25.59 -8.58
CA TYR A 51 16.71 26.89 -9.23
C TYR A 51 15.29 27.27 -9.67
N ALA A 52 14.52 26.34 -10.24
CA ALA A 52 13.15 26.60 -10.66
C ALA A 52 12.20 26.90 -9.48
N GLU A 53 12.35 26.17 -8.37
CA GLU A 53 11.59 26.42 -7.14
C GLU A 53 11.92 27.82 -6.58
N GLN A 54 13.20 28.16 -6.49
CA GLN A 54 13.65 29.45 -5.98
C GLN A 54 13.26 30.62 -6.89
N ALA A 55 13.31 30.43 -8.21
CA ALA A 55 12.85 31.42 -9.18
C ALA A 55 11.36 31.72 -8.99
N THR A 56 10.55 30.68 -8.80
CA THR A 56 9.10 30.81 -8.58
C THR A 56 8.79 31.46 -7.22
N SER A 57 9.54 31.12 -6.18
CA SER A 57 9.42 31.77 -4.87
C SER A 57 9.74 33.27 -4.97
N THR A 58 10.82 33.62 -5.68
CA THR A 58 11.24 35.00 -5.93
C THR A 58 10.19 35.77 -6.74
N GLN A 59 9.59 35.15 -7.77
CA GLN A 59 8.53 35.77 -8.55
C GLN A 59 7.29 36.09 -7.71
N LYS A 60 6.86 35.16 -6.85
CA LYS A 60 5.75 35.39 -5.90
C LYS A 60 6.07 36.49 -4.89
N GLU A 61 7.32 36.58 -4.42
CA GLU A 61 7.76 37.68 -3.58
C GLU A 61 7.62 39.02 -4.31
N GLY A 62 8.00 39.09 -5.58
CA GLY A 62 7.81 40.28 -6.43
C GLY A 62 6.34 40.68 -6.59
N GLU A 63 5.44 39.70 -6.79
CA GLU A 63 3.98 39.94 -6.85
C GLU A 63 3.44 40.52 -5.53
N ILE A 64 3.91 40.00 -4.38
CA ILE A 64 3.54 40.50 -3.07
C ILE A 64 4.08 41.92 -2.87
N MET A 65 5.32 42.21 -3.28
CA MET A 65 5.92 43.54 -3.20
C MET A 65 5.13 44.56 -4.04
N MET A 66 4.71 44.17 -5.25
CA MET A 66 3.81 44.99 -6.08
C MET A 66 2.48 45.27 -5.35
N SER A 67 1.84 44.24 -4.77
CA SER A 67 0.58 44.40 -4.05
C SER A 67 0.69 45.28 -2.80
N LYS A 68 1.89 45.39 -2.22
CA LYS A 68 2.20 46.19 -1.03
C LYS A 68 2.83 47.54 -1.34
N ASN A 69 2.87 47.95 -2.61
CA ASN A 69 3.43 49.24 -3.07
C ASN A 69 4.88 49.49 -2.63
N PHE A 70 5.75 48.48 -2.73
CA PHE A 70 7.19 48.65 -2.55
C PHE A 70 7.80 49.53 -3.65
N SER A 71 9.07 49.94 -3.46
CA SER A 71 9.77 50.75 -4.46
C SER A 71 9.90 50.00 -5.79
N ASN A 72 9.86 50.73 -6.90
CA ASN A 72 10.01 50.14 -8.23
C ASN A 72 11.39 49.47 -8.41
N GLU A 73 12.41 49.96 -7.71
CA GLU A 73 13.77 49.40 -7.74
C GLU A 73 13.81 48.00 -7.10
N ASP A 74 13.13 47.81 -5.96
CA ASP A 74 13.05 46.50 -5.28
C ASP A 74 12.27 45.48 -6.12
N ILE A 75 11.18 45.92 -6.75
CA ILE A 75 10.37 45.09 -7.65
C ILE A 75 11.21 44.66 -8.86
N GLN A 76 11.90 45.61 -9.50
CA GLN A 76 12.78 45.34 -10.64
C GLN A 76 13.95 44.43 -10.26
N PHE A 77 14.55 44.60 -9.09
CA PHE A 77 15.58 43.70 -8.58
C PHE A 77 15.05 42.27 -8.44
N THR A 78 13.86 42.11 -7.86
CA THR A 78 13.23 40.79 -7.67
C THR A 78 12.95 40.11 -9.02
N HIS A 79 12.48 40.85 -10.02
CA HIS A 79 12.30 40.33 -11.37
C HIS A 79 13.63 39.89 -12.03
N ARG A 80 14.69 40.70 -11.90
CA ARG A 80 16.03 40.36 -12.41
C ARG A 80 16.60 39.11 -11.73
N LYS A 81 16.42 38.99 -10.41
CA LYS A 81 16.82 37.79 -9.64
C LYS A 81 16.09 36.54 -10.11
N ALA A 82 14.76 36.62 -10.28
CA ALA A 82 13.97 35.50 -10.80
C ALA A 82 14.44 35.09 -12.21
N ALA A 83 14.72 36.06 -13.10
CA ALA A 83 15.25 35.78 -14.44
C ALA A 83 16.62 35.08 -14.41
N CYS A 84 17.54 35.52 -13.53
CA CYS A 84 18.83 34.86 -13.37
C CYS A 84 18.70 33.41 -12.88
N LEU A 85 17.80 33.17 -11.93
CA LEU A 85 17.52 31.83 -11.41
C LEU A 85 16.93 30.94 -12.51
N PHE A 86 16.01 31.44 -13.33
CA PHE A 86 15.48 30.69 -14.48
C PHE A 86 16.53 30.39 -15.55
N LEU A 87 17.47 31.31 -15.83
CA LEU A 87 18.59 31.02 -16.73
C LEU A 87 19.47 29.88 -16.20
N CYS A 88 19.77 29.87 -14.89
CA CYS A 88 20.51 28.77 -14.26
C CYS A 88 19.73 27.46 -14.34
N ALA A 89 18.42 27.50 -14.07
CA ALA A 89 17.54 26.34 -14.13
C ALA A 89 17.49 25.72 -15.54
N LEU A 90 17.34 26.55 -16.57
CA LEU A 90 17.31 26.11 -17.97
C LEU A 90 18.67 25.66 -18.49
N ALA A 91 19.77 26.28 -18.03
CA ALA A 91 21.13 25.79 -18.32
C ALA A 91 21.32 24.36 -17.77
N CYS A 92 20.88 24.12 -16.53
CA CYS A 92 20.92 22.79 -15.92
C CYS A 92 19.98 21.79 -16.64
N PHE A 93 18.80 22.25 -17.06
CA PHE A 93 17.84 21.40 -17.79
C PHE A 93 18.36 21.01 -19.19
N ALA A 94 19.01 21.94 -19.89
CA ALA A 94 19.68 21.67 -21.16
C ALA A 94 20.86 20.69 -20.98
N TYR A 95 21.60 20.77 -19.86
CA TYR A 95 22.69 19.83 -19.56
C TYR A 95 22.20 18.39 -19.40
N VAL A 96 21.06 18.18 -18.72
CA VAL A 96 20.38 16.87 -18.68
C VAL A 96 19.60 16.56 -19.97
N LYS A 97 19.95 17.24 -21.07
CA LYS A 97 19.42 17.02 -22.43
C LYS A 97 17.91 17.16 -22.52
N TRP A 98 17.31 18.06 -21.74
CA TRP A 98 15.86 18.29 -21.69
C TRP A 98 15.03 17.04 -21.34
N ASP A 99 15.64 16.05 -20.66
CA ASP A 99 14.98 14.81 -20.26
C ASP A 99 14.12 15.03 -19.01
N PHE A 100 12.89 15.49 -19.23
CA PHE A 100 11.94 15.71 -18.14
C PHE A 100 11.47 14.40 -17.49
N GLU A 101 11.49 13.26 -18.21
CA GLU A 101 11.11 11.97 -17.63
C GLU A 101 12.15 11.53 -16.59
N TYR A 102 13.44 11.71 -16.90
CA TYR A 102 14.52 11.50 -15.95
C TYR A 102 14.34 12.34 -14.68
N LEU A 103 14.03 13.64 -14.80
CA LEU A 103 13.82 14.52 -13.65
C LEU A 103 12.63 14.06 -12.79
N ILE A 104 11.50 13.70 -13.43
CA ILE A 104 10.31 13.20 -12.73
C ILE A 104 10.62 11.89 -12.01
N ASP A 105 11.25 10.93 -12.68
CA ASP A 105 11.46 9.58 -12.14
C ASP A 105 12.55 9.53 -11.07
N LYS A 106 13.61 10.34 -11.22
CA LYS A 106 14.73 10.38 -10.26
C LYS A 106 14.37 11.16 -8.98
N PHE A 107 13.70 12.30 -9.11
CA PHE A 107 13.45 13.21 -7.97
C PHE A 107 12.00 13.22 -7.47
N ASN A 108 11.08 12.56 -8.18
CA ASN A 108 9.65 12.53 -7.84
C ASN A 108 9.05 13.94 -7.66
N ASP A 109 9.46 14.88 -8.53
CA ASP A 109 9.05 16.28 -8.46
C ASP A 109 8.49 16.81 -9.79
N ILE A 110 7.29 16.34 -10.11
CA ILE A 110 6.57 16.76 -11.31
C ILE A 110 6.10 18.22 -11.28
N LEU A 111 5.88 18.80 -10.08
CA LEU A 111 5.40 20.18 -9.95
C LEU A 111 6.50 21.18 -10.32
N THR A 112 7.73 20.90 -9.93
CA THR A 112 8.87 21.74 -10.29
C THR A 112 9.28 21.55 -11.75
N VAL A 113 9.15 20.33 -12.29
CA VAL A 113 9.34 20.09 -13.73
C VAL A 113 8.29 20.85 -14.57
N ARG A 114 7.04 20.94 -14.10
CA ARG A 114 6.02 21.79 -14.74
C ARG A 114 6.49 23.24 -14.87
N ILE A 115 7.03 23.81 -13.80
CA ILE A 115 7.53 25.19 -13.77
C ILE A 115 8.58 25.42 -14.85
N LEU A 116 9.55 24.51 -14.98
CA LEU A 116 10.60 24.60 -16.00
C LEU A 116 10.01 24.65 -17.41
N ILE A 117 9.08 23.75 -17.71
CA ILE A 117 8.52 23.58 -19.06
C ILE A 117 7.57 24.73 -19.41
N GLU A 118 6.71 25.15 -18.49
CA GLU A 118 5.82 26.30 -18.71
C GLU A 118 6.60 27.61 -18.86
N HIS A 119 7.65 27.81 -18.06
CA HIS A 119 8.51 28.97 -18.20
C HIS A 119 9.25 28.96 -19.56
N PHE A 120 9.78 27.82 -19.98
CA PHE A 120 10.41 27.69 -21.29
C PHE A 120 9.43 27.91 -22.44
N LEU A 121 8.19 27.42 -22.34
CA LEU A 121 7.12 27.71 -23.30
C LEU A 121 6.83 29.21 -23.40
N ALA A 122 6.75 29.90 -22.27
CA ALA A 122 6.52 31.35 -22.24
C ALA A 122 7.68 32.13 -22.87
N LEU A 123 8.92 31.68 -22.68
CA LEU A 123 10.10 32.25 -23.34
C LEU A 123 10.07 32.00 -24.85
N GLY A 124 9.74 30.78 -25.29
CA GLY A 124 9.63 30.45 -26.71
C GLY A 124 8.57 31.30 -27.42
N ARG A 125 7.41 31.52 -26.80
CA ARG A 125 6.33 32.35 -27.37
C ARG A 125 6.64 33.84 -27.42
N SER A 126 7.55 34.33 -26.56
CA SER A 126 7.97 35.74 -26.55
C SER A 126 9.17 36.01 -27.45
N SER A 127 9.82 34.97 -27.97
CA SER A 127 10.92 35.08 -28.93
C SER A 127 10.42 35.06 -30.38
N ASP A 128 10.92 35.96 -31.23
CA ASP A 128 10.63 35.99 -32.68
C ASP A 128 11.31 34.85 -33.48
N SER A 129 11.88 33.84 -32.81
CA SER A 129 12.71 32.80 -33.42
C SER A 129 11.99 31.44 -33.54
N ASN A 130 12.56 30.55 -34.36
CA ASN A 130 12.13 29.15 -34.52
C ASN A 130 12.15 28.33 -33.20
N ASP A 131 12.62 28.90 -32.10
CA ASP A 131 12.69 28.27 -30.77
C ASP A 131 11.30 28.07 -30.14
N ALA A 132 10.30 28.84 -30.60
CA ALA A 132 8.90 28.63 -30.25
C ALA A 132 8.42 27.21 -30.59
N LEU A 133 8.89 26.65 -31.71
CA LEU A 133 8.50 25.30 -32.15
C LEU A 133 9.04 24.21 -31.21
N PHE A 134 10.29 24.31 -30.76
CA PHE A 134 10.85 23.36 -29.80
C PHE A 134 10.12 23.44 -28.46
N ALA A 135 9.83 24.65 -27.97
CA ALA A 135 9.13 24.84 -26.71
C ALA A 135 7.69 24.30 -26.75
N GLU A 136 6.96 24.53 -27.85
CA GLU A 136 5.62 23.95 -28.07
C GLU A 136 5.66 22.43 -28.17
N TRP A 137 6.64 21.88 -28.90
CA TRP A 137 6.83 20.44 -29.02
C TRP A 137 7.14 19.78 -27.68
N LEU A 138 8.07 20.35 -26.91
CA LEU A 138 8.45 19.87 -25.58
C LEU A 138 7.25 19.90 -24.61
N PHE A 139 6.49 21.00 -24.59
CA PHE A 139 5.31 21.13 -23.75
C PHE A 139 4.21 20.13 -24.13
N ALA A 140 3.97 19.92 -25.43
CA ALA A 140 2.98 18.96 -25.89
C ALA A 140 3.34 17.52 -25.50
N ARG A 141 4.62 17.13 -25.63
CA ARG A 141 5.13 15.83 -25.18
C ARG A 141 5.03 15.64 -23.68
N TRP A 142 5.43 16.66 -22.90
CA TRP A 142 5.29 16.61 -21.45
C TRP A 142 3.82 16.45 -21.03
N SER A 143 2.91 17.20 -21.64
CA SER A 143 1.47 17.12 -21.38
C SER A 143 0.91 15.71 -21.61
N MET A 144 1.33 15.04 -22.70
CA MET A 144 0.97 13.65 -22.97
C MET A 144 1.56 12.68 -21.94
N SER A 145 2.82 12.86 -21.55
CA SER A 145 3.46 12.03 -20.52
C SER A 145 2.76 12.16 -19.16
N VAL A 146 2.36 13.38 -18.77
CA VAL A 146 1.57 13.62 -17.55
C VAL A 146 0.23 12.90 -17.62
N ASP A 147 -0.52 13.02 -18.72
CA ASP A 147 -1.80 12.31 -18.82
C ASP A 147 -1.61 10.79 -18.75
N ARG A 148 -0.61 10.24 -19.44
CA ARG A 148 -0.26 8.82 -19.39
C ARG A 148 0.04 8.35 -17.97
N ARG A 149 0.85 9.10 -17.21
CA ARG A 149 1.26 8.76 -15.84
C ARG A 149 0.10 8.80 -14.85
N PHE A 150 -0.85 9.72 -15.02
CA PHE A 150 -1.97 9.95 -14.08
C PHE A 150 -3.34 9.55 -14.63
N ARG A 151 -3.37 8.77 -15.71
CA ARG A 151 -4.59 8.17 -16.26
C ARG A 151 -5.26 7.24 -15.26
N ILE A 152 -4.44 6.44 -14.57
CA ILE A 152 -4.87 5.74 -13.36
C ILE A 152 -4.47 6.62 -12.18
N PRO A 153 -5.43 7.17 -11.41
CA PRO A 153 -5.09 8.04 -10.29
C PRO A 153 -4.29 7.25 -9.26
N PRO A 154 -3.20 7.83 -8.71
CA PRO A 154 -2.46 7.20 -7.62
C PRO A 154 -3.38 7.03 -6.39
N PRO A 155 -3.09 6.05 -5.52
CA PRO A 155 -3.85 5.88 -4.29
C PRO A 155 -3.80 7.17 -3.47
N PRO A 156 -4.92 7.56 -2.82
CA PRO A 156 -4.96 8.80 -2.06
C PRO A 156 -3.89 8.80 -0.98
N ALA A 157 -3.17 9.91 -0.85
CA ALA A 157 -2.21 10.10 0.22
C ALA A 157 -2.91 9.94 1.58
N LYS A 158 -2.34 9.10 2.45
CA LYS A 158 -2.90 8.84 3.78
C LYS A 158 -2.60 10.04 4.67
N GLN A 159 -3.59 10.47 5.45
CA GLN A 159 -3.37 11.45 6.50
C GLN A 159 -2.35 10.91 7.51
N THR A 160 -1.39 11.74 7.90
CA THR A 160 -0.46 11.42 9.00
C THR A 160 -1.28 11.21 10.28
N VAL A 161 -1.33 9.97 10.77
CA VAL A 161 -2.04 9.59 12.00
C VAL A 161 -1.23 10.13 13.17
N ASN A 162 -1.75 11.18 13.82
CA ASN A 162 -1.11 12.06 14.83
C ASN A 162 -0.46 13.32 14.25
N ASN A 163 -1.28 14.34 14.01
CA ASN A 163 -0.85 15.72 13.79
C ASN A 163 -1.25 16.60 14.99
N PRO A 164 -0.54 16.50 16.13
CA PRO A 164 -0.88 17.26 17.34
C PRO A 164 -0.71 18.78 17.17
N LEU A 165 0.01 19.23 16.13
CA LEU A 165 0.34 20.64 15.88
C LEU A 165 -0.56 21.30 14.82
N LEU A 166 -1.56 20.60 14.27
CA LEU A 166 -2.45 21.10 13.21
C LEU A 166 -1.71 21.64 11.97
N VAL A 167 -0.47 21.19 11.73
CA VAL A 167 0.34 21.65 10.59
C VAL A 167 -0.20 21.03 9.29
N PRO A 168 -0.40 21.78 8.21
CA PRO A 168 -0.81 21.21 6.92
C PRO A 168 0.14 20.09 6.50
N ASP A 169 -0.40 18.91 6.21
CA ASP A 169 0.39 17.77 5.75
C ASP A 169 0.90 18.05 4.33
N LEU A 170 2.20 18.34 4.22
CA LEU A 170 2.88 18.67 2.97
C LEU A 170 2.67 17.59 1.89
N ASN A 171 2.56 16.32 2.26
CA ASN A 171 2.31 15.23 1.30
C ASN A 171 0.88 15.28 0.76
N LEU A 172 -0.10 15.60 1.61
CA LEU A 172 -1.48 15.80 1.16
C LEU A 172 -1.59 17.03 0.26
N THR A 173 -0.93 18.13 0.62
CA THR A 173 -0.90 19.35 -0.19
C THR A 173 -0.24 19.09 -1.55
N LYS A 174 0.91 18.40 -1.57
CA LYS A 174 1.58 18.00 -2.82
C LYS A 174 0.68 17.11 -3.68
N HIS A 175 0.01 16.12 -3.08
CA HIS A 175 -0.91 15.24 -3.80
C HIS A 175 -2.09 16.00 -4.42
N GLU A 176 -2.71 16.93 -3.68
CA GLU A 176 -3.81 17.74 -4.22
C GLU A 176 -3.34 18.71 -5.31
N ASN A 177 -2.14 19.30 -5.18
CA ASN A 177 -1.56 20.15 -6.22
C ASN A 177 -1.27 19.37 -7.50
N ILE A 178 -0.76 18.14 -7.39
CA ILE A 178 -0.58 17.23 -8.54
C ILE A 178 -1.94 16.92 -9.17
N ARG A 179 -2.96 16.63 -8.36
CA ARG A 179 -4.32 16.36 -8.87
C ARG A 179 -4.88 17.54 -9.65
N LYS A 180 -4.75 18.76 -9.12
CA LYS A 180 -5.17 20.01 -9.79
C LYS A 180 -4.42 20.22 -11.09
N MET A 181 -3.10 20.06 -11.08
CA MET A 181 -2.26 20.15 -12.28
C MET A 181 -2.70 19.15 -13.35
N VAL A 182 -2.95 17.89 -13.00
CA VAL A 182 -3.38 16.87 -13.98
C VAL A 182 -4.71 17.23 -14.62
N VAL A 183 -5.67 17.75 -13.84
CA VAL A 183 -6.96 18.22 -14.37
C VAL A 183 -6.75 19.39 -15.34
N GLU A 184 -5.89 20.33 -14.98
CA GLU A 184 -5.55 21.47 -15.81
C GLU A 184 -4.87 21.05 -17.12
N ILE A 185 -3.83 20.21 -17.07
CA ILE A 185 -3.13 19.69 -18.26
C ILE A 185 -4.07 18.93 -19.19
N ARG A 186 -5.06 18.21 -18.66
CA ARG A 186 -6.09 17.57 -19.49
C ARG A 186 -6.90 18.52 -20.34
N THR A 187 -7.06 19.78 -19.92
CA THR A 187 -7.73 20.81 -20.75
C THR A 187 -6.89 21.21 -21.96
N TRP A 188 -5.57 21.07 -21.89
CA TRP A 188 -4.62 21.40 -22.96
C TRP A 188 -4.37 20.22 -23.93
N LEU A 189 -4.77 19.00 -23.58
CA LEU A 189 -4.50 17.81 -24.40
C LEU A 189 -5.00 17.91 -25.85
N PRO A 190 -6.21 18.42 -26.15
CA PRO A 190 -6.65 18.55 -27.54
C PRO A 190 -5.69 19.43 -28.37
N GLN A 191 -5.20 20.51 -27.78
CA GLN A 191 -4.21 21.40 -28.42
C GLN A 191 -2.86 20.69 -28.56
N ALA A 192 -2.39 20.00 -27.52
CA ALA A 192 -1.13 19.24 -27.58
C ALA A 192 -1.15 18.17 -28.68
N VAL A 193 -2.25 17.43 -28.82
CA VAL A 193 -2.45 16.46 -29.91
C VAL A 193 -2.38 17.15 -31.26
N SER A 194 -3.14 18.24 -31.45
CA SER A 194 -3.14 18.99 -32.71
C SER A 194 -1.74 19.54 -33.07
N THR A 195 -0.99 20.04 -32.10
CA THR A 195 0.39 20.49 -32.29
C THR A 195 1.30 19.34 -32.75
N LEU A 196 1.22 18.18 -32.11
CA LEU A 196 2.03 17.02 -32.48
C LEU A 196 1.63 16.44 -33.85
N GLU A 197 0.34 16.39 -34.18
CA GLU A 197 -0.14 16.00 -35.51
C GLU A 197 0.35 16.96 -36.60
N LYS A 198 0.33 18.26 -36.34
CA LYS A 198 0.88 19.29 -37.23
C LYS A 198 2.38 19.08 -37.46
N ILE A 199 3.15 18.82 -36.40
CA ILE A 199 4.59 18.54 -36.49
C ILE A 199 4.86 17.26 -37.29
N VAL A 200 4.03 16.22 -37.14
CA VAL A 200 4.14 15.00 -37.96
C VAL A 200 3.84 15.26 -39.44
N ALA A 201 2.89 16.16 -39.75
CA ALA A 201 2.51 16.51 -41.11
C ALA A 201 3.54 17.40 -41.81
N GLU A 202 4.07 18.41 -41.10
CA GLU A 202 5.04 19.37 -41.64
C GLU A 202 6.48 18.82 -41.65
N ALA A 203 6.76 17.83 -40.80
CA ALA A 203 8.08 17.21 -40.62
C ALA A 203 9.22 18.25 -40.48
N PRO A 204 9.13 19.20 -39.53
CA PRO A 204 10.14 20.25 -39.38
C PRO A 204 11.43 19.69 -38.77
N GLU A 205 12.55 20.33 -39.07
CA GLU A 205 13.76 20.22 -38.26
C GLU A 205 13.60 21.11 -37.02
N ILE A 206 13.98 20.60 -35.86
CA ILE A 206 13.80 21.32 -34.59
C ILE A 206 15.17 21.72 -34.04
N SER A 207 15.36 23.02 -33.83
CA SER A 207 16.53 23.57 -33.15
C SER A 207 16.33 23.47 -31.64
N VAL A 208 17.26 22.81 -30.96
CA VAL A 208 17.22 22.63 -29.50
C VAL A 208 18.33 23.47 -28.87
N PRO A 209 17.98 24.44 -28.01
CA PRO A 209 18.97 25.27 -27.32
C PRO A 209 19.89 24.43 -26.42
N ASP A 210 21.19 24.70 -26.49
CA ASP A 210 22.19 24.10 -25.60
C ASP A 210 22.35 24.91 -24.30
N VAL A 211 23.11 24.38 -23.35
CA VAL A 211 23.46 25.00 -22.06
C VAL A 211 23.91 26.46 -22.23
N MET A 212 24.70 26.72 -23.27
CA MET A 212 25.29 28.05 -23.51
C MET A 212 24.26 29.12 -23.86
N CYS A 213 23.10 28.76 -24.42
CA CYS A 213 22.00 29.69 -24.68
C CYS A 213 21.48 30.37 -23.41
N PHE A 214 21.70 29.75 -22.25
CA PHE A 214 21.23 30.25 -20.94
C PHE A 214 22.40 30.65 -20.03
N LEU A 215 23.48 29.87 -20.03
CA LEU A 215 24.64 30.11 -19.17
C LEU A 215 25.38 31.40 -19.55
N VAL A 216 25.62 31.65 -20.84
CA VAL A 216 26.35 32.86 -21.28
C VAL A 216 25.61 34.14 -20.89
N PRO A 217 24.30 34.30 -21.17
CA PRO A 217 23.54 35.46 -20.68
C PRO A 217 23.59 35.64 -19.16
N PHE A 218 23.60 34.55 -18.39
CA PHE A 218 23.75 34.62 -16.93
C PHE A 218 25.15 35.12 -16.53
N LEU A 219 26.22 34.61 -17.13
CA LEU A 219 27.58 35.02 -16.82
C LEU A 219 27.86 36.48 -17.20
N GLU A 220 27.41 36.91 -18.37
CA GLU A 220 27.67 38.25 -18.90
C GLU A 220 26.80 39.32 -18.23
N LYS A 221 25.51 39.03 -18.00
CA LYS A 221 24.53 40.02 -17.58
C LYS A 221 23.97 39.75 -16.18
N GLY A 222 24.05 38.54 -15.66
CA GLY A 222 23.50 38.17 -14.35
C GLY A 222 24.21 38.88 -13.21
N THR A 223 25.55 38.85 -13.19
CA THR A 223 26.37 39.55 -12.18
C THR A 223 26.13 41.06 -12.19
N ALA A 224 26.00 41.68 -13.36
CA ALA A 224 25.66 43.10 -13.51
C ALA A 224 24.20 43.40 -13.07
N SER A 225 23.27 42.48 -13.37
CA SER A 225 21.84 42.62 -13.03
C SER A 225 21.55 42.46 -11.53
N LEU A 226 22.43 41.74 -10.82
CA LEU A 226 22.34 41.49 -9.38
C LEU A 226 23.17 42.50 -8.56
N ASN A 227 24.06 43.25 -9.18
CA ASN A 227 24.81 44.32 -8.54
C ASN A 227 23.94 45.59 -8.40
N ILE A 228 23.76 46.07 -7.17
CA ILE A 228 23.29 47.44 -6.90
C ILE A 228 24.51 48.23 -6.45
N GLY A 229 24.73 49.41 -7.04
CA GLY A 229 25.83 50.30 -6.71
C GLY A 229 25.84 50.67 -5.23
N VAL A 230 26.75 50.07 -4.46
CA VAL A 230 27.13 50.56 -3.12
C VAL A 230 28.05 51.80 -3.24
N VAL A 231 28.42 52.20 -4.45
CA VAL A 231 29.25 53.39 -4.73
C VAL A 231 28.67 54.15 -5.93
N GLY A 232 27.97 55.25 -5.67
CA GLY A 232 27.69 56.30 -6.65
C GLY A 232 26.67 55.98 -7.76
N ASP A 233 26.25 57.04 -8.45
CA ASP A 233 25.09 57.16 -9.35
C ASP A 233 24.67 55.88 -10.10
N ASN A 234 23.46 55.42 -9.76
CA ASN A 234 22.54 54.54 -10.48
C ASN A 234 22.99 54.04 -11.87
N VAL A 235 23.74 52.94 -11.90
CA VAL A 235 23.77 52.04 -13.06
C VAL A 235 22.90 50.83 -12.71
N LEU A 236 21.59 51.06 -12.59
CA LEU A 236 20.62 49.97 -12.62
C LEU A 236 20.62 49.42 -14.05
N CYS A 237 20.95 48.14 -14.22
CA CYS A 237 20.75 47.49 -15.50
C CYS A 237 19.24 47.46 -15.79
N ASP A 238 18.78 48.21 -16.79
CA ASP A 238 17.35 48.45 -17.08
C ASP A 238 16.57 47.20 -17.52
N PHE A 239 17.26 46.09 -17.83
CA PHE A 239 16.65 44.91 -18.43
C PHE A 239 17.03 43.63 -17.69
N ALA A 240 16.05 42.76 -17.49
CA ALA A 240 16.29 41.39 -17.03
C ALA A 240 17.10 40.61 -18.08
N PRO A 241 18.03 39.75 -17.65
CA PRO A 241 18.78 38.93 -18.60
C PRO A 241 17.84 37.93 -19.26
N HIS A 242 17.98 37.78 -20.58
CA HIS A 242 17.18 36.89 -21.41
C HIS A 242 18.07 35.84 -22.10
N PRO A 243 17.53 34.65 -22.42
CA PRO A 243 18.25 33.64 -23.19
C PRO A 243 18.72 34.19 -24.53
N ASN A 244 19.87 33.71 -25.00
CA ASN A 244 20.38 34.02 -26.33
C ASN A 244 20.38 32.75 -27.19
N PHE A 245 19.27 32.52 -27.88
CA PHE A 245 19.08 31.35 -28.74
C PHE A 245 19.90 31.38 -30.05
N LYS A 246 20.60 32.48 -30.34
CA LYS A 246 21.55 32.55 -31.47
C LYS A 246 22.88 31.86 -31.16
N LEU A 247 23.10 31.43 -29.91
CA LEU A 247 24.26 30.66 -29.49
C LEU A 247 24.12 29.19 -29.92
N HIS A 248 24.95 28.31 -29.37
CA HIS A 248 24.95 26.90 -29.73
C HIS A 248 23.57 26.25 -29.54
N ALA A 249 23.04 25.72 -30.62
CA ALA A 249 21.86 24.86 -30.64
C ALA A 249 22.19 23.61 -31.45
N HIS A 250 21.59 22.48 -31.05
CA HIS A 250 21.68 21.24 -31.81
C HIS A 250 20.37 21.01 -32.57
N THR A 251 20.47 20.62 -33.83
CA THR A 251 19.30 20.36 -34.67
C THR A 251 18.94 18.89 -34.61
N ILE A 252 17.68 18.59 -34.32
CA ILE A 252 17.10 17.26 -34.45
C ILE A 252 16.55 17.12 -35.87
N SER A 253 16.88 16.01 -36.53
CA SER A 253 16.40 15.76 -37.89
C SER A 253 14.89 15.56 -37.95
N SER A 254 14.26 15.97 -39.05
CA SER A 254 12.81 15.77 -39.29
C SER A 254 12.38 14.32 -39.07
N GLN A 255 13.20 13.34 -39.47
CA GLN A 255 12.87 11.93 -39.33
C GLN A 255 12.80 11.49 -37.85
N GLU A 256 13.74 11.95 -37.02
CA GLU A 256 13.76 11.64 -35.59
C GLU A 256 12.58 12.32 -34.87
N VAL A 257 12.32 13.60 -35.16
CA VAL A 257 11.17 14.36 -34.63
C VAL A 257 9.86 13.67 -34.96
N VAL A 258 9.63 13.34 -36.23
CA VAL A 258 8.40 12.68 -36.69
C VAL A 258 8.24 11.32 -36.01
N SER A 259 9.32 10.54 -35.92
CA SER A 259 9.23 9.19 -35.37
C SER A 259 8.90 9.18 -33.88
N VAL A 260 9.61 9.98 -33.07
CA VAL A 260 9.31 10.06 -31.63
C VAL A 260 7.93 10.68 -31.40
N THR A 261 7.51 11.65 -32.21
CA THR A 261 6.18 12.27 -32.08
C THR A 261 5.06 11.28 -32.41
N ARG A 262 5.24 10.45 -33.45
CA ARG A 262 4.32 9.33 -33.75
C ARG A 262 4.26 8.32 -32.61
N PHE A 263 5.39 8.06 -31.96
CA PHE A 263 5.43 7.17 -30.81
C PHE A 263 4.66 7.75 -29.61
N GLU A 264 4.77 9.05 -29.31
CA GLU A 264 3.96 9.69 -28.26
C GLU A 264 2.46 9.64 -28.59
N LEU A 265 2.08 9.98 -29.83
CA LEU A 265 0.69 9.89 -30.31
C LEU A 265 0.17 8.45 -30.24
N LEU A 266 0.98 7.46 -30.61
CA LEU A 266 0.65 6.03 -30.47
C LEU A 266 0.30 5.70 -29.02
N GLN A 267 1.15 6.09 -28.07
CA GLN A 267 0.92 5.82 -26.65
C GLN A 267 -0.39 6.47 -26.16
N PHE A 268 -0.63 7.71 -26.56
CA PHE A 268 -1.84 8.45 -26.23
C PHE A 268 -3.11 7.79 -26.80
N HIS A 269 -3.13 7.49 -28.09
CA HIS A 269 -4.26 6.85 -28.75
C HIS A 269 -4.53 5.44 -28.22
N PHE A 270 -3.47 4.66 -27.95
CA PHE A 270 -3.59 3.35 -27.32
C PHE A 270 -4.23 3.46 -25.94
N ALA A 271 -3.74 4.38 -25.11
CA ALA A 271 -4.28 4.60 -23.78
C ALA A 271 -5.75 5.07 -23.82
N ASN A 272 -6.15 5.85 -24.83
CA ASN A 272 -7.51 6.33 -25.07
C ASN A 272 -8.47 5.28 -25.63
N GLY A 273 -7.98 4.11 -26.00
CA GLY A 273 -8.81 3.08 -26.64
C GLY A 273 -9.16 3.38 -28.10
N THR A 274 -8.54 4.38 -28.73
CA THR A 274 -8.60 4.58 -30.19
C THR A 274 -7.58 3.64 -30.84
N ILE A 275 -7.91 2.34 -30.81
CA ILE A 275 -7.02 1.23 -31.17
C ILE A 275 -6.64 1.27 -32.65
N GLU A 276 -7.56 1.66 -33.54
CA GLU A 276 -7.31 1.74 -34.99
C GLU A 276 -6.24 2.79 -35.34
N THR A 277 -6.39 4.01 -34.80
CA THR A 277 -5.42 5.10 -35.04
C THR A 277 -4.05 4.77 -34.44
N ALA A 278 -4.04 4.18 -33.25
CA ALA A 278 -2.83 3.69 -32.62
C ALA A 278 -2.14 2.61 -33.48
N GLN A 279 -2.90 1.66 -34.03
CA GLN A 279 -2.34 0.62 -34.89
C GLN A 279 -1.73 1.20 -36.18
N GLU A 280 -2.37 2.18 -36.81
CA GLU A 280 -1.82 2.85 -37.99
C GLU A 280 -0.54 3.63 -37.66
N LEU A 281 -0.51 4.33 -36.53
CA LEU A 281 0.70 5.02 -36.07
C LEU A 281 1.86 4.05 -35.82
N LEU A 282 1.61 2.89 -35.22
CA LEU A 282 2.63 1.87 -34.94
C LEU A 282 3.31 1.34 -36.21
N LYS A 283 2.60 1.28 -37.34
CA LYS A 283 3.19 0.89 -38.63
C LYS A 283 4.21 1.92 -39.16
N LEU A 284 4.08 3.17 -38.71
CA LEU A 284 4.82 4.33 -39.20
C LEU A 284 5.95 4.79 -38.24
N VAL A 285 6.06 4.17 -37.06
CA VAL A 285 7.13 4.45 -36.09
C VAL A 285 8.41 3.72 -36.51
N MET A 286 9.50 4.47 -36.61
CA MET A 286 10.84 3.96 -36.94
C MET A 286 11.79 4.22 -35.76
N PRO A 287 12.43 3.22 -35.15
CA PRO A 287 13.34 3.47 -34.05
C PRO A 287 14.50 4.34 -34.50
N THR A 288 14.85 5.25 -33.63
CA THR A 288 15.98 6.16 -33.77
C THR A 288 17.20 5.53 -33.12
N GLU A 289 18.37 5.63 -33.77
CA GLU A 289 19.66 5.22 -33.19
C GLU A 289 20.40 6.42 -32.58
N SER A 290 19.65 7.49 -32.29
CA SER A 290 20.20 8.76 -31.82
C SER A 290 20.81 8.64 -30.42
N PRO A 291 21.97 9.27 -30.17
CA PRO A 291 22.52 9.39 -28.82
C PRO A 291 21.76 10.43 -27.95
N LEU A 292 20.80 11.15 -28.53
CA LEU A 292 19.96 12.14 -27.85
C LEU A 292 18.82 11.44 -27.11
N SER A 293 18.74 11.60 -25.79
CA SER A 293 17.65 11.04 -24.96
C SER A 293 16.29 11.55 -25.38
N LEU A 294 16.19 12.81 -25.82
CA LEU A 294 14.98 13.46 -26.31
C LEU A 294 14.24 12.67 -27.38
N VAL A 295 14.94 12.00 -28.29
CA VAL A 295 14.31 11.27 -29.42
C VAL A 295 14.44 9.76 -29.29
N ASN A 296 14.97 9.27 -28.17
CA ASN A 296 15.18 7.86 -27.96
C ASN A 296 13.86 7.14 -27.68
N ILE A 297 13.56 6.12 -28.47
CA ILE A 297 12.37 5.29 -28.30
C ILE A 297 12.77 4.02 -27.56
N ASP A 298 12.17 3.77 -26.38
CA ASP A 298 12.40 2.52 -25.66
C ASP A 298 11.90 1.33 -26.49
N LYS A 299 12.86 0.58 -27.05
CA LYS A 299 12.63 -0.59 -27.89
C LYS A 299 11.80 -1.67 -27.17
N ARG A 300 11.91 -1.79 -25.85
CA ARG A 300 11.11 -2.75 -25.06
C ARG A 300 9.65 -2.35 -25.02
N VAL A 301 9.38 -1.06 -24.79
CA VAL A 301 8.01 -0.52 -24.78
C VAL A 301 7.40 -0.61 -26.18
N LEU A 302 8.14 -0.20 -27.22
CA LEU A 302 7.72 -0.32 -28.61
C LEU A 302 7.41 -1.79 -28.99
N HIS A 303 8.25 -2.74 -28.60
CA HIS A 303 7.99 -4.16 -28.81
C HIS A 303 6.73 -4.64 -28.08
N GLY A 304 6.49 -4.15 -26.86
CA GLY A 304 5.26 -4.41 -26.12
C GLY A 304 4.00 -4.02 -26.90
N TYR A 305 4.03 -2.90 -27.63
CA TYR A 305 2.92 -2.50 -28.51
C TYR A 305 2.75 -3.44 -29.71
N TYR A 306 3.84 -3.84 -30.40
CA TYR A 306 3.74 -4.86 -31.46
C TYR A 306 3.09 -6.16 -30.96
N MET A 307 3.46 -6.62 -29.76
CA MET A 307 2.84 -7.79 -29.14
C MET A 307 1.36 -7.56 -28.81
N ALA A 308 1.01 -6.39 -28.24
CA ALA A 308 -0.35 -6.06 -27.86
C ALA A 308 -1.30 -6.04 -29.08
N PHE A 309 -0.82 -5.56 -30.23
CA PHE A 309 -1.57 -5.53 -31.49
C PHE A 309 -1.43 -6.81 -32.33
N ASN A 310 -0.69 -7.82 -31.86
CA ASN A 310 -0.37 -9.03 -32.60
C ASN A 310 0.21 -8.75 -34.01
N MET A 311 1.05 -7.71 -34.12
CA MET A 311 1.71 -7.34 -35.36
C MET A 311 3.16 -7.87 -35.38
N PRO A 312 3.69 -8.30 -36.53
CA PRO A 312 5.07 -8.72 -36.65
C PRO A 312 6.00 -7.54 -36.33
N SER A 313 6.87 -7.71 -35.33
CA SER A 313 7.87 -6.71 -35.01
C SER A 313 8.99 -6.75 -36.06
N PRO A 314 9.37 -5.62 -36.66
CA PRO A 314 10.51 -5.57 -37.58
C PRO A 314 11.87 -5.67 -36.85
N PHE A 315 11.85 -5.72 -35.50
CA PHE A 315 13.05 -5.80 -34.68
C PHE A 315 13.30 -7.22 -34.20
N PRO A 316 14.58 -7.62 -34.01
CA PRO A 316 14.90 -8.88 -33.38
C PRO A 316 14.15 -8.98 -32.05
N ALA A 317 13.51 -10.12 -31.82
CA ALA A 317 12.80 -10.36 -30.56
C ALA A 317 13.75 -10.03 -29.41
N PRO A 318 13.36 -9.16 -28.46
CA PRO A 318 14.21 -8.87 -27.31
C PRO A 318 14.54 -10.20 -26.64
N SER A 319 15.79 -10.37 -26.18
CA SER A 319 16.16 -11.57 -25.43
C SER A 319 15.31 -11.59 -24.16
N THR A 320 14.18 -12.27 -24.20
CA THR A 320 13.34 -12.49 -23.05
C THR A 320 14.11 -13.46 -22.17
N THR A 321 14.88 -12.91 -21.22
CA THR A 321 15.32 -13.64 -20.03
C THR A 321 14.13 -14.17 -19.21
N VAL A 322 12.92 -13.73 -19.56
CA VAL A 322 11.65 -14.35 -19.15
C VAL A 322 11.59 -15.75 -19.77
N LYS A 323 12.10 -16.75 -19.02
CA LYS A 323 11.79 -18.16 -19.25
C LYS A 323 10.29 -18.25 -19.52
N GLU A 324 9.89 -18.76 -20.67
CA GLU A 324 8.47 -18.93 -20.97
C GLU A 324 7.85 -19.90 -19.94
N PHE A 325 6.65 -19.58 -19.44
CA PHE A 325 5.97 -20.48 -18.51
C PHE A 325 5.40 -21.68 -19.26
N LEU A 326 6.18 -22.77 -19.28
CA LEU A 326 5.78 -24.05 -19.83
C LEU A 326 5.57 -25.05 -18.68
N PRO A 327 4.33 -25.46 -18.37
CA PRO A 327 4.04 -26.40 -17.29
C PRO A 327 4.35 -27.84 -17.74
N ASP A 328 5.64 -28.15 -17.89
CA ASP A 328 6.14 -29.46 -18.31
C ASP A 328 6.62 -30.31 -17.11
N GLN A 329 7.14 -31.52 -17.38
CA GLN A 329 7.66 -32.40 -16.34
C GLN A 329 8.94 -31.87 -15.69
N LYS A 330 9.73 -31.04 -16.40
CA LYS A 330 10.98 -30.46 -15.87
C LYS A 330 10.68 -29.43 -14.78
N LEU A 331 9.62 -28.63 -14.96
CA LEU A 331 9.19 -27.63 -13.99
C LEU A 331 8.83 -28.23 -12.63
N LEU A 332 8.33 -29.48 -12.58
CA LEU A 332 7.97 -30.16 -11.31
C LEU A 332 9.17 -30.36 -10.37
N THR A 333 10.37 -30.49 -10.94
CA THR A 333 11.62 -30.75 -10.22
C THR A 333 12.54 -29.54 -10.12
N GLU A 334 12.25 -28.45 -10.84
CA GLU A 334 13.07 -27.24 -10.87
C GLU A 334 12.67 -26.28 -9.73
N ASP A 335 12.97 -26.65 -8.48
CA ASP A 335 12.57 -25.89 -7.29
C ASP A 335 13.13 -24.45 -7.21
N LEU A 336 14.19 -24.15 -7.97
CA LEU A 336 14.77 -22.81 -8.09
C LEU A 336 14.00 -21.88 -9.06
N SER A 337 13.17 -22.45 -9.93
CA SER A 337 12.39 -21.69 -10.91
C SER A 337 11.44 -20.71 -10.23
N VAL A 338 11.37 -19.48 -10.74
CA VAL A 338 10.44 -18.44 -10.26
C VAL A 338 8.99 -18.93 -10.35
N PHE A 339 8.66 -19.67 -11.41
CA PHE A 339 7.33 -20.27 -11.60
C PHE A 339 7.03 -21.37 -10.59
N ARG A 340 8.03 -22.15 -10.17
CA ARG A 340 7.85 -23.21 -9.17
C ARG A 340 7.71 -22.66 -7.77
N ARG A 341 8.44 -21.59 -7.43
CA ARG A 341 8.36 -20.89 -6.13
C ARG A 341 7.02 -20.19 -5.91
N SER A 342 6.43 -19.61 -6.97
CA SER A 342 5.15 -18.92 -6.86
C SER A 342 3.97 -19.89 -6.79
N LYS A 343 3.15 -19.76 -5.74
CA LYS A 343 1.91 -20.53 -5.59
C LYS A 343 0.90 -20.26 -6.71
N MET A 344 0.84 -19.02 -7.21
CA MET A 344 -0.07 -18.64 -8.30
C MET A 344 0.25 -19.42 -9.59
N TRP A 345 1.53 -19.45 -9.97
CA TRP A 345 2.00 -20.18 -11.16
C TRP A 345 1.85 -21.70 -10.99
N ARG A 346 2.10 -22.24 -9.79
CA ARG A 346 1.80 -23.65 -9.45
C ARG A 346 0.32 -24.00 -9.66
N MET A 347 -0.61 -23.13 -9.25
CA MET A 347 -2.04 -23.35 -9.47
C MET A 347 -2.44 -23.21 -10.94
N ARG A 348 -1.82 -22.27 -11.67
CA ARG A 348 -2.01 -22.12 -13.12
C ARG A 348 -1.54 -23.36 -13.89
N ALA A 349 -0.43 -23.98 -13.49
CA ALA A 349 0.07 -25.23 -14.08
C ALA A 349 -0.97 -26.36 -13.98
N ILE A 350 -1.67 -26.50 -12.83
CA ILE A 350 -2.75 -27.49 -12.68
C ILE A 350 -3.90 -27.21 -13.67
N ARG A 351 -4.25 -25.94 -13.90
CA ARG A 351 -5.36 -25.58 -14.80
C ARG A 351 -5.01 -25.77 -16.27
N GLN A 352 -3.75 -25.60 -16.65
CA GLN A 352 -3.28 -25.70 -18.05
C GLN A 352 -2.81 -27.10 -18.45
N THR A 353 -2.68 -28.01 -17.49
CA THR A 353 -2.29 -29.41 -17.75
C THR A 353 -3.49 -30.35 -17.60
N THR A 354 -3.45 -31.47 -18.31
CA THR A 354 -4.48 -32.51 -18.27
C THR A 354 -3.86 -33.90 -18.02
N GLY A 355 -4.70 -34.88 -17.68
CA GLY A 355 -4.30 -36.28 -17.50
C GLY A 355 -3.21 -36.49 -16.43
N GLN A 356 -2.22 -37.32 -16.76
CA GLN A 356 -1.13 -37.72 -15.83
C GLN A 356 -0.26 -36.55 -15.36
N LEU A 357 -0.10 -35.53 -16.19
CA LEU A 357 0.71 -34.35 -15.86
C LEU A 357 -0.02 -33.45 -14.86
N GLN A 358 -1.34 -33.29 -15.02
CA GLN A 358 -2.16 -32.58 -14.05
C GLN A 358 -2.12 -33.24 -12.66
N ILE A 359 -2.22 -34.57 -12.63
CA ILE A 359 -2.08 -35.37 -11.40
C ILE A 359 -0.71 -35.13 -10.77
N ALA A 360 0.36 -35.10 -11.57
CA ALA A 360 1.72 -34.82 -11.10
C ALA A 360 1.80 -33.44 -10.43
N PHE A 361 1.32 -32.38 -11.09
CA PHE A 361 1.30 -31.02 -10.54
C PHE A 361 0.47 -30.93 -9.25
N ARG A 362 -0.68 -31.60 -9.18
CA ARG A 362 -1.52 -31.62 -7.96
C ARG A 362 -0.77 -32.24 -6.78
N SER A 363 -0.16 -33.41 -6.97
CA SER A 363 0.61 -34.11 -5.93
C SER A 363 1.85 -33.31 -5.49
N GLU A 364 2.61 -32.79 -6.45
CA GLU A 364 3.82 -31.99 -6.21
C GLU A 364 3.51 -30.67 -5.52
N ASN A 365 2.40 -30.02 -5.88
CA ASN A 365 1.97 -28.79 -5.21
C ASN A 365 1.52 -29.06 -3.78
N ALA A 366 0.80 -30.16 -3.54
CA ALA A 366 0.41 -30.56 -2.19
C ALA A 366 1.63 -30.84 -1.31
N ALA A 367 2.66 -31.53 -1.82
CA ALA A 367 3.91 -31.74 -1.08
C ALA A 367 4.63 -30.41 -0.78
N LYS A 368 4.72 -29.51 -1.77
CA LYS A 368 5.34 -28.19 -1.60
C LYS A 368 4.61 -27.31 -0.58
N ASP A 369 3.28 -27.32 -0.60
CA ASP A 369 2.42 -26.59 0.35
C ASP A 369 2.68 -27.06 1.80
N VAL A 370 2.96 -28.36 2.02
CA VAL A 370 3.36 -28.90 3.32
C VAL A 370 4.73 -28.38 3.76
N ILE A 371 5.72 -28.38 2.87
CA ILE A 371 7.08 -27.89 3.15
C ILE A 371 7.07 -26.38 3.47
N GLU A 372 6.23 -25.61 2.79
CA GLU A 372 6.07 -24.16 2.99
C GLU A 372 5.25 -23.81 4.25
N GLY A 373 4.69 -24.80 4.95
CA GLY A 373 3.91 -24.58 6.17
C GLY A 373 2.45 -24.15 5.90
N CYS A 374 1.95 -24.36 4.69
CA CYS A 374 0.58 -24.03 4.27
C CYS A 374 -0.22 -25.29 3.85
N PRO A 375 -0.39 -26.31 4.71
CA PRO A 375 -0.99 -27.60 4.33
C PRO A 375 -2.52 -27.55 4.14
N THR A 376 -3.13 -26.36 4.12
CA THR A 376 -4.57 -26.17 3.96
C THR A 376 -5.03 -26.85 2.68
N SER A 377 -6.06 -27.71 2.77
CA SER A 377 -6.63 -28.55 1.68
C SER A 377 -5.82 -29.77 1.20
N VAL A 378 -4.65 -30.09 1.78
CA VAL A 378 -3.87 -31.29 1.39
C VAL A 378 -4.71 -32.57 1.52
N ARG A 379 -5.48 -32.70 2.60
CA ARG A 379 -6.39 -33.84 2.83
C ARG A 379 -7.38 -34.05 1.67
N GLN A 380 -8.05 -32.98 1.22
CA GLN A 380 -9.05 -33.03 0.14
C GLN A 380 -8.43 -33.41 -1.21
N ARG A 381 -7.13 -33.21 -1.39
CA ARG A 381 -6.41 -33.57 -2.61
C ARG A 381 -5.92 -35.01 -2.62
N LEU A 382 -5.87 -35.69 -1.47
CA LEU A 382 -5.29 -37.04 -1.30
C LEU A 382 -6.35 -38.16 -1.35
N ILE A 383 -7.35 -38.03 -2.22
CA ILE A 383 -8.44 -39.02 -2.36
C ILE A 383 -7.98 -40.22 -3.19
N ASP A 384 -7.24 -39.97 -4.29
CA ASP A 384 -6.82 -41.02 -5.22
C ASP A 384 -5.49 -41.67 -4.81
N LYS A 385 -5.42 -43.00 -4.87
CA LYS A 385 -4.20 -43.77 -4.55
C LYS A 385 -2.97 -43.32 -5.35
N VAL A 386 -3.14 -42.97 -6.62
CA VAL A 386 -2.05 -42.47 -7.49
C VAL A 386 -1.54 -41.11 -7.00
N VAL A 387 -2.44 -40.25 -6.53
CA VAL A 387 -2.11 -38.93 -5.99
C VAL A 387 -1.38 -39.06 -4.66
N GLN A 388 -1.83 -39.99 -3.80
CA GLN A 388 -1.19 -40.34 -2.52
C GLN A 388 0.26 -40.81 -2.72
N GLN A 389 0.46 -41.76 -3.63
CA GLN A 389 1.79 -42.29 -3.99
C GLN A 389 2.77 -41.19 -4.42
N ARG A 390 2.33 -40.34 -5.34
CA ARG A 390 3.18 -39.25 -5.85
C ARG A 390 3.42 -38.16 -4.81
N PHE A 391 2.42 -37.85 -3.99
CA PHE A 391 2.54 -36.91 -2.89
C PHE A 391 3.62 -37.37 -1.89
N ILE A 392 3.57 -38.63 -1.45
CA ILE A 392 4.55 -39.18 -0.51
C ILE A 392 5.95 -39.13 -1.12
N LYS A 393 6.14 -39.63 -2.34
CA LYS A 393 7.45 -39.59 -3.01
C LYS A 393 8.00 -38.17 -3.17
N SER A 394 7.14 -37.22 -3.53
CA SER A 394 7.53 -35.82 -3.68
C SER A 394 7.91 -35.19 -2.33
N LEU A 395 7.11 -35.44 -1.29
CA LEU A 395 7.39 -34.95 0.05
C LEU A 395 8.70 -35.53 0.58
N GLN A 396 8.98 -36.82 0.34
CA GLN A 396 10.24 -37.48 0.75
C GLN A 396 11.45 -36.80 0.11
N ARG A 397 11.36 -36.54 -1.20
CA ARG A 397 12.41 -35.86 -1.97
C ARG A 397 12.70 -34.46 -1.41
N GLN A 398 11.64 -33.70 -1.12
CA GLN A 398 11.78 -32.32 -0.65
C GLN A 398 12.14 -32.22 0.85
N LEU A 399 11.72 -33.19 1.67
CA LEU A 399 12.01 -33.20 3.11
C LEU A 399 13.52 -33.30 3.39
N ALA A 400 14.28 -33.98 2.54
CA ALA A 400 15.73 -34.05 2.62
C ALA A 400 16.40 -32.66 2.60
N LEU A 401 15.75 -31.66 1.96
CA LEU A 401 16.25 -30.30 1.86
C LEU A 401 15.85 -29.41 3.04
N VAL A 402 14.89 -29.82 3.87
CA VAL A 402 14.45 -29.04 5.04
C VAL A 402 15.43 -29.25 6.19
N ARG A 403 16.22 -28.24 6.55
CA ARG A 403 17.17 -28.30 7.69
C ARG A 403 16.53 -27.94 9.04
N ASP A 404 15.43 -27.20 9.03
CA ASP A 404 14.76 -26.70 10.23
C ASP A 404 14.06 -27.82 11.01
N PRO A 405 14.45 -28.08 12.29
CA PRO A 405 13.88 -29.15 13.09
C PRO A 405 12.42 -28.89 13.50
N VAL A 406 12.00 -27.62 13.63
CA VAL A 406 10.61 -27.27 13.98
C VAL A 406 9.69 -27.58 12.80
N LYS A 407 10.10 -27.22 11.59
CA LYS A 407 9.37 -27.57 10.36
C LYS A 407 9.26 -29.07 10.18
N ARG A 408 10.34 -29.84 10.41
CA ARG A 408 10.30 -31.30 10.36
C ARG A 408 9.25 -31.88 11.33
N ARG A 409 9.25 -31.43 12.59
CA ARG A 409 8.24 -31.88 13.58
C ARG A 409 6.80 -31.55 13.17
N ARG A 410 6.56 -30.40 12.53
CA ARG A 410 5.23 -30.03 12.01
C ARG A 410 4.80 -30.93 10.86
N ILE A 411 5.72 -31.28 9.97
CA ILE A 411 5.47 -32.21 8.86
C ILE A 411 5.16 -33.61 9.41
N ASP A 412 5.92 -34.08 10.41
CA ASP A 412 5.67 -35.35 11.08
C ASP A 412 4.28 -35.37 11.75
N ALA A 413 3.90 -34.30 12.44
CA ALA A 413 2.57 -34.16 13.04
C ALA A 413 1.45 -34.18 11.98
N LEU A 414 1.66 -33.53 10.83
CA LEU A 414 0.72 -33.57 9.72
C LEU A 414 0.61 -34.97 9.11
N LEU A 415 1.72 -35.70 8.96
CA LEU A 415 1.70 -37.07 8.45
C LEU A 415 0.94 -38.00 9.39
N ILE A 416 1.11 -37.86 10.71
CA ILE A 416 0.33 -38.58 11.72
C ILE A 416 -1.17 -38.27 11.54
N PHE A 417 -1.52 -36.99 11.39
CA PHE A 417 -2.90 -36.57 11.13
C PHE A 417 -3.46 -37.16 9.83
N LEU A 418 -2.68 -37.18 8.74
CA LEU A 418 -3.12 -37.75 7.46
C LEU A 418 -3.28 -39.27 7.54
N CYS A 419 -2.42 -39.98 8.27
CA CYS A 419 -2.60 -41.42 8.54
C CYS A 419 -3.90 -41.73 9.29
N ALA A 420 -4.33 -40.84 10.18
CA ALA A 420 -5.57 -41.00 10.94
C ALA A 420 -6.82 -40.63 10.13
N THR A 421 -6.70 -39.74 9.14
CA THR A 421 -7.85 -39.09 8.49
C THR A 421 -8.02 -39.39 7.00
N VAL A 422 -7.02 -40.00 6.34
CA VAL A 422 -7.04 -40.38 4.93
C VAL A 422 -6.71 -41.87 4.78
N PHE A 423 -7.62 -42.61 4.17
CA PHE A 423 -7.46 -44.03 3.91
C PHE A 423 -6.32 -44.31 2.92
N GLY A 424 -5.44 -45.28 3.20
CA GLY A 424 -4.36 -45.71 2.31
C GLY A 424 -3.01 -44.99 2.50
N ILE A 425 -2.98 -43.82 3.16
CA ILE A 425 -1.74 -43.03 3.36
C ILE A 425 -0.74 -43.79 4.24
N ARG A 426 -1.21 -44.49 5.27
CA ARG A 426 -0.36 -45.27 6.18
C ARG A 426 0.35 -46.40 5.43
N GLU A 427 -0.41 -47.18 4.67
CA GLU A 427 0.11 -48.31 3.89
C GLU A 427 1.16 -47.83 2.89
N GLU A 428 0.92 -46.68 2.26
CA GLU A 428 1.83 -46.13 1.26
C GLU A 428 3.09 -45.49 1.87
N LEU A 429 2.99 -44.88 3.07
CA LEU A 429 4.16 -44.42 3.83
C LEU A 429 5.06 -45.58 4.27
N LEU A 430 4.45 -46.69 4.73
CA LEU A 430 5.18 -47.92 5.05
C LEU A 430 5.86 -48.51 3.82
N ARG A 431 5.18 -48.47 2.67
CA ARG A 431 5.71 -48.96 1.39
C ARG A 431 6.90 -48.14 0.88
N CYS A 432 6.92 -46.83 1.14
CA CYS A 432 8.01 -45.93 0.73
C CYS A 432 9.17 -45.86 1.74
N GLU A 433 9.22 -46.77 2.71
CA GLU A 433 10.27 -46.84 3.75
C GLU A 433 10.49 -45.49 4.46
N TRP A 434 9.40 -44.78 4.77
CA TRP A 434 9.50 -43.47 5.39
C TRP A 434 10.11 -43.55 6.80
N ASN A 435 11.37 -43.15 6.93
CA ASN A 435 12.13 -43.15 8.18
C ASN A 435 11.60 -42.11 9.17
N THR A 436 10.60 -42.48 9.97
CA THR A 436 10.25 -41.77 11.21
C THR A 436 10.38 -42.73 12.40
N PRO A 437 10.97 -42.29 13.52
CA PRO A 437 11.21 -43.13 14.68
C PRO A 437 9.87 -43.56 15.29
N SER A 438 9.62 -44.87 15.38
CA SER A 438 8.71 -45.63 16.29
C SER A 438 7.26 -45.14 16.57
N ARG A 439 6.92 -43.86 16.41
CA ARG A 439 5.65 -43.20 16.71
C ARG A 439 4.56 -43.40 15.66
N LEU A 440 4.86 -43.43 14.36
CA LEU A 440 3.84 -43.71 13.33
C LEU A 440 3.29 -45.15 13.44
N ARG A 441 4.12 -46.09 13.92
CA ARG A 441 3.68 -47.47 14.20
C ARG A 441 2.72 -47.56 15.39
N MET A 442 2.89 -46.71 16.40
CA MET A 442 2.08 -46.70 17.63
C MET A 442 0.84 -45.79 17.57
N MET A 443 0.88 -44.66 16.85
CA MET A 443 -0.16 -43.62 16.91
C MET A 443 -1.24 -43.73 15.82
N ALA A 444 -1.02 -44.58 14.81
CA ALA A 444 -2.02 -44.94 13.82
C ALA A 444 -2.49 -46.40 14.01
N VAL A 445 -2.65 -46.81 15.27
CA VAL A 445 -3.73 -47.75 15.57
C VAL A 445 -4.96 -46.94 15.16
N GLN A 446 -5.58 -47.26 14.01
CA GLN A 446 -6.97 -46.88 13.82
C GLN A 446 -7.62 -47.19 15.16
N ALA A 447 -8.23 -46.20 15.82
CA ALA A 447 -9.16 -46.54 16.88
C ALA A 447 -9.92 -47.74 16.31
N PRO A 448 -9.98 -48.89 17.03
CA PRO A 448 -10.87 -49.96 16.60
C PRO A 448 -12.15 -49.24 16.20
N LYS A 449 -12.80 -49.60 15.09
CA LYS A 449 -14.18 -49.16 14.92
C LYS A 449 -14.83 -49.51 16.24
N ILE A 450 -14.99 -48.52 17.13
CA ILE A 450 -15.88 -48.62 18.25
C ILE A 450 -17.15 -48.56 17.43
N ALA A 451 -17.61 -49.74 17.04
CA ALA A 451 -19.02 -50.00 17.00
C ALA A 451 -19.46 -49.38 18.32
N CYS A 452 -20.06 -48.19 18.26
CA CYS A 452 -20.88 -47.73 19.36
C CYS A 452 -21.68 -48.97 19.72
N PRO A 453 -21.53 -49.51 20.95
CA PRO A 453 -22.35 -50.65 21.30
C PRO A 453 -23.78 -50.22 20.98
N PRO A 454 -24.54 -51.03 20.22
CA PRO A 454 -25.93 -50.69 19.97
C PRO A 454 -26.60 -50.43 21.32
N VAL A 455 -27.57 -49.52 21.33
CA VAL A 455 -28.35 -49.06 22.49
C VAL A 455 -29.04 -50.25 23.20
N ASN A 456 -28.25 -51.02 23.94
CA ASN A 456 -28.62 -52.25 24.64
C ASN A 456 -28.07 -52.23 26.08
N ALA A 457 -27.76 -51.06 26.64
CA ALA A 457 -27.66 -50.94 28.08
C ALA A 457 -29.08 -51.13 28.64
N GLN A 458 -29.37 -52.33 29.15
CA GLN A 458 -30.63 -52.71 29.81
C GLN A 458 -31.13 -51.62 30.78
N ILE A 459 -30.22 -50.88 31.40
CA ILE A 459 -30.46 -49.74 32.29
C ILE A 459 -31.19 -48.58 31.59
N VAL A 460 -30.84 -48.23 30.33
CA VAL A 460 -31.51 -47.16 29.58
C VAL A 460 -32.91 -47.58 29.17
N ARG A 461 -33.12 -48.85 28.80
CA ARG A 461 -34.46 -49.38 28.50
C ARG A 461 -35.34 -49.45 29.74
N VAL A 462 -34.80 -49.84 30.89
CA VAL A 462 -35.52 -49.88 32.18
C VAL A 462 -35.87 -48.47 32.66
N ALA A 463 -34.98 -47.48 32.46
CA ALA A 463 -35.24 -46.09 32.80
C ALA A 463 -36.31 -45.45 31.88
N VAL A 464 -36.25 -45.71 30.57
CA VAL A 464 -37.23 -45.21 29.58
C VAL A 464 -38.59 -45.90 29.71
N ALA A 465 -38.63 -47.17 30.16
CA ALA A 465 -39.87 -47.92 30.40
C ALA A 465 -40.49 -47.70 31.79
N SER A 466 -39.92 -46.82 32.63
CA SER A 466 -40.46 -46.56 33.96
C SER A 466 -41.63 -45.56 33.91
N ASP A 467 -42.73 -45.85 34.62
CA ASP A 467 -43.90 -44.96 34.73
C ASP A 467 -43.66 -43.72 35.60
N ASN A 468 -42.41 -43.49 36.03
CA ASN A 468 -42.09 -42.38 36.91
C ASN A 468 -41.96 -41.08 36.09
N PRO A 469 -42.81 -40.07 36.35
CA PRO A 469 -42.80 -38.80 35.60
C PRO A 469 -41.45 -38.06 35.68
N PHE A 470 -40.66 -38.27 36.73
CA PHE A 470 -39.33 -37.67 36.84
C PHE A 470 -38.36 -38.17 35.75
N TRP A 471 -38.43 -39.44 35.36
CA TRP A 471 -37.59 -39.98 34.29
C TRP A 471 -38.01 -39.40 32.94
N THR A 472 -39.30 -39.25 32.69
CA THR A 472 -39.81 -38.54 31.50
C THR A 472 -39.29 -37.11 31.44
N ILE A 473 -39.25 -36.39 32.57
CA ILE A 473 -38.67 -35.04 32.65
C ILE A 473 -37.18 -35.03 32.31
N ILE A 474 -36.42 -36.07 32.68
CA ILE A 474 -34.99 -36.17 32.37
C ILE A 474 -34.75 -36.53 30.90
N THR A 475 -35.47 -37.50 30.35
CA THR A 475 -35.12 -38.11 29.06
C THR A 475 -35.89 -37.55 27.87
N SER A 476 -37.10 -37.02 28.07
CA SER A 476 -37.90 -36.47 26.98
C SER A 476 -37.52 -35.02 26.66
N PHE A 477 -37.67 -34.66 25.38
CA PHE A 477 -37.65 -33.29 24.91
C PHE A 477 -39.05 -32.83 24.46
N ASN A 478 -40.01 -33.74 24.32
CA ASN A 478 -41.35 -33.43 23.83
C ASN A 478 -42.13 -32.59 24.85
N VAL A 479 -42.60 -31.43 24.38
CA VAL A 479 -43.36 -30.44 25.16
C VAL A 479 -44.60 -31.05 25.83
N ALA A 480 -45.39 -31.82 25.08
CA ALA A 480 -46.61 -32.42 25.61
C ALA A 480 -46.33 -33.46 26.71
N GLU A 481 -45.28 -34.26 26.53
CA GLU A 481 -44.86 -35.27 27.51
C GLU A 481 -44.30 -34.63 28.78
N LEU A 482 -43.50 -33.57 28.65
CA LEU A 482 -42.93 -32.84 29.78
C LEU A 482 -44.03 -32.16 30.63
N LYS A 483 -45.04 -31.57 29.99
CA LYS A 483 -46.20 -31.00 30.71
C LYS A 483 -46.97 -32.07 31.48
N LEU A 484 -47.29 -33.17 30.82
CA LEU A 484 -48.03 -34.28 31.42
C LEU A 484 -47.24 -34.93 32.57
N ALA A 485 -45.91 -35.02 32.45
CA ALA A 485 -45.05 -35.52 33.49
C ALA A 485 -44.96 -34.55 34.68
N MET A 486 -44.81 -33.24 34.44
CA MET A 486 -44.82 -32.23 35.50
C MET A 486 -46.15 -32.18 36.25
N SER A 487 -47.29 -32.33 35.58
CA SER A 487 -48.60 -32.34 36.23
C SER A 487 -48.84 -33.56 37.13
N LYS A 488 -48.05 -34.63 36.95
CA LYS A 488 -48.09 -35.84 37.78
C LYS A 488 -47.16 -35.78 38.99
N LEU A 489 -46.40 -34.69 39.16
CA LEU A 489 -45.51 -34.49 40.31
C LEU A 489 -46.14 -33.51 41.31
N ASP A 490 -46.38 -33.97 42.54
CA ASP A 490 -46.93 -33.14 43.62
C ASP A 490 -46.01 -31.96 43.99
N ARG A 491 -44.69 -32.13 43.83
CA ARG A 491 -43.69 -31.08 44.07
C ARG A 491 -42.48 -31.28 43.18
N TYR A 492 -42.40 -30.51 42.10
CA TYR A 492 -41.22 -30.50 41.24
C TYR A 492 -40.10 -29.66 41.86
N VAL A 493 -38.93 -30.26 42.03
CA VAL A 493 -37.68 -29.58 42.35
C VAL A 493 -36.74 -29.74 41.17
N ARG A 494 -36.30 -28.62 40.60
CA ARG A 494 -35.42 -28.62 39.44
C ARG A 494 -34.09 -29.31 39.75
N PRO A 495 -33.68 -30.33 38.98
CA PRO A 495 -32.36 -30.94 39.14
C PRO A 495 -31.24 -29.91 38.90
N ALA A 496 -30.16 -29.98 39.68
CA ALA A 496 -29.02 -29.06 39.53
C ALA A 496 -28.36 -29.11 38.13
N MET A 497 -28.53 -30.21 37.40
CA MET A 497 -28.06 -30.39 36.02
C MET A 497 -28.89 -29.61 34.98
N PHE A 498 -30.05 -29.06 35.35
CA PHE A 498 -30.90 -28.27 34.48
C PHE A 498 -30.54 -26.79 34.58
N VAL A 499 -29.49 -26.43 33.84
CA VAL A 499 -28.99 -25.07 33.70
C VAL A 499 -29.78 -24.37 32.59
N MET A 500 -30.28 -23.17 32.87
CA MET A 500 -30.92 -22.32 31.85
C MET A 500 -29.86 -21.51 31.09
N PRO A 501 -30.10 -21.14 29.82
CA PRO A 501 -29.22 -20.23 29.10
C PRO A 501 -29.15 -18.88 29.82
N GLU A 502 -27.94 -18.39 30.08
CA GLU A 502 -27.72 -17.15 30.86
C GLU A 502 -28.51 -15.96 30.30
N MET A 503 -28.57 -15.82 28.98
CA MET A 503 -29.26 -14.69 28.33
C MET A 503 -30.79 -14.78 28.36
N LEU A 504 -31.35 -15.95 28.64
CA LEU A 504 -32.80 -16.19 28.69
C LEU A 504 -33.29 -16.44 30.11
N ALA A 505 -32.37 -16.65 31.06
CA ALA A 505 -32.69 -16.90 32.46
C ALA A 505 -33.46 -15.73 33.07
N GLU A 506 -33.12 -14.47 32.71
CA GLU A 506 -33.79 -13.27 33.22
C GLU A 506 -35.29 -13.26 32.89
N ILE A 507 -35.69 -13.72 31.70
CA ILE A 507 -37.10 -13.77 31.25
C ILE A 507 -37.96 -14.61 32.21
N VAL A 508 -37.40 -15.68 32.76
CA VAL A 508 -38.10 -16.58 33.70
C VAL A 508 -38.02 -16.04 35.13
N LEU A 509 -36.88 -15.48 35.51
CA LEU A 509 -36.60 -15.01 36.88
C LEU A 509 -37.37 -13.72 37.25
N ILE A 510 -37.88 -12.97 36.27
CA ILE A 510 -38.73 -11.79 36.49
C ILE A 510 -40.12 -12.17 37.04
N THR A 511 -40.63 -13.36 36.72
CA THR A 511 -41.95 -13.82 37.22
C THR A 511 -41.83 -14.50 38.59
N ARG A 512 -42.60 -14.05 39.59
CA ARG A 512 -42.70 -14.70 40.91
C ARG A 512 -44.15 -15.14 41.21
N PRO A 513 -44.39 -16.41 41.60
CA PRO A 513 -43.42 -17.51 41.66
C PRO A 513 -42.88 -17.88 40.27
N VAL A 514 -41.63 -18.37 40.22
CA VAL A 514 -40.96 -18.77 38.98
C VAL A 514 -41.78 -19.87 38.32
N ASN A 515 -42.12 -19.68 37.05
CA ASN A 515 -42.79 -20.72 36.27
C ASN A 515 -41.80 -21.86 36.01
N GLU A 516 -41.87 -22.94 36.80
CA GLU A 516 -40.96 -24.08 36.70
C GLU A 516 -41.04 -24.81 35.36
N LEU A 517 -42.21 -24.78 34.71
CA LEU A 517 -42.37 -25.32 33.37
C LEU A 517 -41.59 -24.47 32.37
N HIS A 518 -41.71 -23.14 32.44
CA HIS A 518 -40.94 -22.19 31.63
C HIS A 518 -39.42 -22.43 31.79
N ALA A 519 -38.95 -22.59 33.03
CA ALA A 519 -37.56 -22.87 33.32
C ALA A 519 -37.06 -24.23 32.79
N LEU A 520 -37.91 -25.27 32.89
CA LEU A 520 -37.60 -26.60 32.37
C LEU A 520 -37.40 -26.56 30.84
N TYR A 521 -38.24 -25.84 30.10
CA TYR A 521 -38.09 -25.70 28.66
C TYR A 521 -36.77 -25.03 28.26
N LEU A 522 -36.41 -23.95 28.92
CA LEU A 522 -35.14 -23.28 28.67
C LEU A 522 -33.95 -24.20 28.98
N ALA A 523 -34.02 -24.96 30.07
CA ALA A 523 -32.98 -25.95 30.39
C ALA A 523 -32.87 -27.07 29.34
N LYS A 524 -34.00 -27.49 28.74
CA LYS A 524 -34.00 -28.47 27.64
C LYS A 524 -33.39 -27.90 26.36
N LEU A 525 -33.66 -26.64 26.04
CA LEU A 525 -32.99 -25.94 24.94
C LEU A 525 -31.49 -25.81 25.18
N TYR A 526 -31.07 -25.50 26.42
CA TYR A 526 -29.66 -25.47 26.79
C TYR A 526 -28.98 -26.85 26.66
N GLN A 527 -29.69 -27.92 27.02
CA GLN A 527 -29.20 -29.28 26.81
C GLN A 527 -29.03 -29.60 25.32
N LEU A 528 -29.98 -29.24 24.48
CA LEU A 528 -29.88 -29.40 23.03
C LEU A 528 -28.72 -28.59 22.43
N GLU A 529 -28.45 -27.40 22.96
CA GLU A 529 -27.25 -26.62 22.62
C GLU A 529 -25.97 -27.39 22.99
N LYS A 530 -25.86 -27.90 24.23
CA LYS A 530 -24.69 -28.65 24.70
C LYS A 530 -24.48 -29.97 23.95
N MET A 531 -25.58 -30.62 23.56
CA MET A 531 -25.59 -31.81 22.71
C MET A 531 -25.35 -31.47 21.22
N LYS A 532 -25.33 -30.19 20.85
CA LYS A 532 -25.09 -29.68 19.49
C LYS A 532 -26.13 -30.18 18.48
N ASN A 533 -27.35 -30.42 18.95
CA ASN A 533 -28.46 -30.93 18.15
C ASN A 533 -29.34 -29.76 17.66
N ARG A 534 -28.90 -29.10 16.58
CA ARG A 534 -29.56 -27.89 16.07
C ARG A 534 -30.97 -28.13 15.54
N THR A 535 -31.18 -29.24 14.82
CA THR A 535 -32.48 -29.55 14.20
C THR A 535 -33.57 -29.68 15.25
N ASP A 536 -33.27 -30.40 16.34
CA ASP A 536 -34.22 -30.55 17.43
C ASP A 536 -34.31 -29.27 18.24
N TRP A 537 -33.21 -28.53 18.41
CA TRP A 537 -33.22 -27.21 19.06
C TRP A 537 -34.18 -26.24 18.36
N ASP A 538 -34.13 -26.12 17.03
CA ASP A 538 -35.01 -25.21 16.26
C ASP A 538 -36.50 -25.60 16.39
N SER A 539 -36.78 -26.91 16.29
CA SER A 539 -38.15 -27.44 16.43
C SER A 539 -38.71 -27.17 17.82
N HIS A 540 -37.93 -27.44 18.87
CA HIS A 540 -38.35 -27.27 20.26
C HIS A 540 -38.39 -25.80 20.67
N CYS A 541 -37.53 -24.95 20.11
CA CYS A 541 -37.57 -23.51 20.30
C CYS A 541 -38.85 -22.92 19.72
N THR A 542 -39.31 -23.45 18.58
CA THR A 542 -40.60 -23.06 17.96
C THR A 542 -41.79 -23.48 18.80
N ALA A 543 -41.78 -24.71 19.33
CA ALA A 543 -42.82 -25.16 20.25
C ALA A 543 -42.85 -24.33 21.54
N TYR A 544 -41.67 -23.98 22.07
CA TYR A 544 -41.55 -23.07 23.22
C TYR A 544 -42.12 -21.67 22.93
N TRP A 545 -41.86 -21.10 21.74
CA TRP A 545 -42.42 -19.80 21.34
C TRP A 545 -43.94 -19.80 21.29
N HIS A 546 -44.53 -20.85 20.72
CA HIS A 546 -45.98 -20.97 20.64
C HIS A 546 -46.61 -21.10 22.03
N GLU A 547 -45.90 -21.71 22.99
CA GLU A 547 -46.46 -22.02 24.31
C GLU A 547 -46.48 -20.82 25.26
N PHE A 548 -45.36 -20.10 25.40
CA PHE A 548 -45.25 -19.06 26.44
C PHE A 548 -45.47 -17.65 25.91
N GLY A 549 -45.27 -17.43 24.60
CA GLY A 549 -45.08 -16.09 24.07
C GLY A 549 -43.87 -15.39 24.71
N LEU A 550 -43.29 -14.41 24.04
CA LEU A 550 -42.25 -13.58 24.63
C LEU A 550 -42.63 -12.11 24.48
N PRO A 551 -42.30 -11.25 25.47
CA PRO A 551 -42.41 -9.80 25.29
C PRO A 551 -41.63 -9.37 24.04
N GLU A 552 -42.11 -8.37 23.29
CA GLU A 552 -41.46 -7.90 22.05
C GLU A 552 -39.97 -7.55 22.24
N SER A 553 -39.59 -7.10 23.45
CA SER A 553 -38.21 -6.80 23.84
C SER A 553 -37.27 -8.02 23.92
N SER A 554 -37.80 -9.24 24.02
CA SER A 554 -37.02 -10.47 24.20
C SER A 554 -36.65 -11.16 22.87
N GLY A 555 -37.18 -10.67 21.74
CA GLY A 555 -36.90 -11.22 20.41
C GLY A 555 -35.42 -11.14 20.01
N ILE A 556 -34.73 -10.06 20.41
CA ILE A 556 -33.30 -9.88 20.15
C ILE A 556 -32.46 -10.86 20.98
N MET A 557 -32.81 -11.10 22.25
CA MET A 557 -32.11 -12.06 23.11
C MET A 557 -32.22 -13.49 22.55
N MET A 558 -33.41 -13.88 22.08
CA MET A 558 -33.63 -15.19 21.43
C MET A 558 -32.88 -15.34 20.11
N LEU A 559 -32.90 -14.30 19.26
CA LEU A 559 -32.13 -14.31 18.00
C LEU A 559 -30.63 -14.43 18.26
N THR A 560 -30.15 -13.78 19.31
CA THR A 560 -28.74 -13.84 19.70
C THR A 560 -28.38 -15.23 20.25
N GLU A 561 -29.25 -15.86 21.04
CA GLU A 561 -29.05 -17.23 21.51
C GLU A 561 -29.09 -18.24 20.35
N ALA A 562 -29.99 -18.06 19.37
CA ALA A 562 -30.05 -18.88 18.18
C ALA A 562 -28.75 -18.79 17.35
N VAL A 563 -28.16 -17.59 17.24
CA VAL A 563 -26.86 -17.38 16.56
C VAL A 563 -25.71 -18.03 17.34
N LYS A 564 -25.71 -17.92 18.67
CA LYS A 564 -24.73 -18.58 19.54
C LYS A 564 -24.76 -20.10 19.37
N VAL A 565 -25.94 -20.72 19.42
CA VAL A 565 -26.14 -22.17 19.20
C VAL A 565 -25.65 -22.57 17.80
N GLN A 566 -25.97 -21.77 16.79
CA GLN A 566 -25.51 -21.99 15.41
C GLN A 566 -23.98 -21.91 15.30
N GLY A 567 -23.33 -20.96 15.98
CA GLY A 567 -21.87 -20.84 16.06
C GLY A 567 -21.22 -22.04 16.78
N HIS A 568 -21.81 -22.53 17.87
CA HIS A 568 -21.34 -23.73 18.57
C HIS A 568 -21.46 -25.00 17.71
N CYS A 569 -22.56 -25.14 16.95
CA CYS A 569 -22.71 -26.25 16.01
C CYS A 569 -21.76 -26.13 14.81
N TYR A 570 -21.54 -24.91 14.29
CA TYR A 570 -20.65 -24.65 13.16
C TYR A 570 -19.18 -24.91 13.50
N SER A 571 -18.70 -24.40 14.64
CA SER A 571 -17.34 -24.63 15.14
C SER A 571 -17.02 -26.12 15.30
N VAL A 572 -18.03 -26.93 15.62
CA VAL A 572 -17.86 -28.38 15.78
C VAL A 572 -17.97 -29.11 14.45
N ARG A 573 -18.83 -28.68 13.51
CA ARG A 573 -18.87 -29.22 12.14
C ARG A 573 -17.59 -28.92 11.35
N THR A 574 -17.00 -27.74 11.56
CA THR A 574 -15.68 -27.40 11.03
C THR A 574 -14.57 -28.26 11.67
N LEU A 575 -14.71 -28.65 12.94
CA LEU A 575 -13.82 -29.60 13.60
C LEU A 575 -14.12 -31.08 13.25
N SER A 576 -15.35 -31.44 12.86
CA SER A 576 -15.79 -32.80 12.52
C SER A 576 -15.79 -33.11 11.02
N HIS A 577 -15.39 -32.17 10.17
CA HIS A 577 -15.20 -32.36 8.72
C HIS A 577 -16.46 -32.76 7.92
N ASP A 578 -17.63 -32.22 8.28
CA ASP A 578 -18.73 -32.15 7.31
C ASP A 578 -18.56 -30.89 6.45
N ILE A 579 -18.83 -31.02 5.16
CA ILE A 579 -18.65 -29.98 4.12
C ILE A 579 -19.26 -28.65 4.60
N PRO A 580 -18.57 -27.49 4.44
CA PRO A 580 -19.20 -26.20 4.67
C PRO A 580 -20.32 -26.03 3.64
N ASP A 581 -21.54 -26.23 4.10
CA ASP A 581 -22.74 -26.08 3.31
C ASP A 581 -22.93 -24.59 3.04
N VAL A 582 -22.70 -24.15 1.79
CA VAL A 582 -22.78 -22.73 1.37
C VAL A 582 -24.14 -22.12 1.76
N ALA A 583 -25.18 -22.95 1.82
CA ALA A 583 -26.51 -22.56 2.30
C ALA A 583 -26.51 -22.12 3.78
N VAL A 584 -25.66 -22.72 4.63
CA VAL A 584 -25.55 -22.39 6.06
C VAL A 584 -24.79 -21.09 6.28
N GLU A 585 -23.74 -20.81 5.49
CA GLU A 585 -23.01 -19.53 5.53
C GLU A 585 -23.89 -18.37 5.03
N GLU A 586 -24.64 -18.61 3.95
CA GLU A 586 -25.59 -17.63 3.43
C GLU A 586 -26.74 -17.38 4.42
N MET A 587 -27.21 -18.43 5.10
CA MET A 587 -28.23 -18.32 6.16
C MET A 587 -27.70 -17.59 7.41
N GLN A 588 -26.46 -17.86 7.86
CA GLN A 588 -25.81 -17.10 8.93
C GLN A 588 -25.70 -15.62 8.58
N LEU A 589 -25.27 -15.32 7.35
CA LEU A 589 -25.17 -13.94 6.87
C LEU A 589 -26.54 -13.26 6.81
N ARG A 590 -27.61 -13.98 6.41
CA ARG A 590 -29.00 -13.46 6.44
C ARG A 590 -29.48 -13.22 7.88
N THR A 591 -29.23 -14.14 8.81
CA THR A 591 -29.64 -13.99 10.21
C THR A 591 -28.88 -12.86 10.90
N MET A 592 -27.56 -12.75 10.68
CA MET A 592 -26.76 -11.61 11.14
C MET A 592 -27.24 -10.29 10.54
N LYS A 593 -27.49 -10.23 9.22
CA LYS A 593 -28.08 -9.05 8.57
C LYS A 593 -29.43 -8.67 9.18
N LYS A 594 -30.25 -9.64 9.59
CA LYS A 594 -31.54 -9.40 10.24
C LYS A 594 -31.36 -8.80 11.64
N ILE A 595 -30.38 -9.29 12.42
CA ILE A 595 -30.03 -8.72 13.73
C ILE A 595 -29.49 -7.29 13.59
N PHE A 596 -28.58 -7.05 12.62
CA PHE A 596 -28.05 -5.71 12.37
C PHE A 596 -29.13 -4.75 11.87
N LYS A 597 -30.06 -5.22 11.03
CA LYS A 597 -31.20 -4.41 10.55
C LYS A 597 -32.19 -4.08 11.68
N MET A 598 -32.47 -5.03 12.57
CA MET A 598 -33.30 -4.79 13.76
C MET A 598 -32.62 -3.83 14.76
N ASN A 599 -31.29 -3.86 14.89
CA ASN A 599 -30.56 -2.87 15.69
C ASN A 599 -30.56 -1.47 15.06
N THR A 600 -30.42 -1.35 13.73
CA THR A 600 -30.53 -0.05 13.05
C THR A 600 -31.96 0.52 13.14
N ASP A 601 -32.98 -0.35 13.06
CA ASP A 601 -34.38 0.06 13.21
C ASP A 601 -34.71 0.45 14.67
N ALA A 602 -34.08 -0.19 15.66
CA ALA A 602 -34.17 0.19 17.08
C ALA A 602 -33.43 1.50 17.40
N ASP A 603 -32.31 1.79 16.73
CA ASP A 603 -31.61 3.07 16.85
C ASP A 603 -32.39 4.22 16.21
N THR A 604 -33.20 3.97 15.16
CA THR A 604 -34.12 4.97 14.60
C THR A 604 -35.34 5.27 15.48
N LEU A 605 -35.64 4.44 16.48
CA LEU A 605 -36.72 4.66 17.45
C LEU A 605 -36.28 5.45 18.70
N LYS A 606 -35.00 5.84 18.82
CA LYS A 606 -34.52 6.69 19.92
C LYS A 606 -34.79 8.17 19.63
N VAL A 607 -35.99 8.64 19.95
CA VAL A 607 -36.20 10.08 20.23
C VAL A 607 -36.10 10.32 21.74
N GLN A 608 -35.17 11.21 22.07
CA GLN A 608 -34.89 11.92 23.33
C GLN A 608 -34.78 11.10 24.64
N GLY A 609 -33.52 10.88 25.03
CA GLY A 609 -33.13 10.67 26.43
C GLY A 609 -32.97 9.21 26.85
N GLY A 610 -31.97 8.51 26.30
CA GLY A 610 -31.63 7.16 26.76
C GLY A 610 -30.22 6.74 26.35
N ILE A 611 -29.39 6.45 27.34
CA ILE A 611 -27.95 6.15 27.25
C ILE A 611 -27.71 4.90 26.41
N ALA A 612 -26.75 4.96 25.48
CA ALA A 612 -26.34 3.84 24.65
C ALA A 612 -25.57 2.79 25.47
N PHE A 613 -26.01 1.53 25.42
CA PHE A 613 -25.28 0.37 25.92
C PHE A 613 -24.05 0.11 25.03
N ALA A 614 -22.90 0.61 25.45
CA ALA A 614 -21.60 0.12 24.97
C ALA A 614 -21.19 -1.06 25.83
N ALA A 615 -20.85 -2.19 25.19
CA ALA A 615 -20.27 -3.35 25.85
C ALA A 615 -18.89 -2.99 26.42
N GLN A 616 -18.84 -2.63 27.71
CA GLN A 616 -17.62 -2.59 28.50
C GLN A 616 -17.45 -3.93 29.22
N GLY A 617 -16.34 -4.60 28.94
CA GLY A 617 -15.79 -5.65 29.82
C GLY A 617 -15.17 -5.02 31.09
N PRO A 618 -15.00 -5.81 32.16
CA PRO A 618 -15.04 -5.30 33.54
C PRO A 618 -13.74 -4.68 34.06
N LEU A 619 -13.94 -3.70 34.96
CA LEU A 619 -13.00 -2.97 35.80
C LEU A 619 -12.32 -3.85 36.87
N HIS A 620 -11.04 -3.60 37.15
CA HIS A 620 -10.51 -3.09 38.44
C HIS A 620 -9.00 -3.41 38.63
N TYR A 621 -8.16 -2.40 38.86
CA TYR A 621 -7.57 -2.09 40.18
C TYR A 621 -6.70 -0.82 40.13
N ASN A 622 -6.85 0.01 41.16
CA ASN A 622 -6.20 1.31 41.38
C ASN A 622 -5.13 1.15 42.49
N HIS A 623 -4.00 1.86 42.43
CA HIS A 623 -3.26 2.26 43.63
C HIS A 623 -2.42 3.53 43.41
N ASN A 624 -2.73 4.57 44.19
CA ASN A 624 -1.89 5.75 44.45
C ASN A 624 -0.93 5.48 45.62
N GLY A 625 0.22 6.17 45.68
CA GLY A 625 0.99 6.35 46.91
C GLY A 625 2.44 6.84 46.73
N SER A 626 2.69 8.09 47.10
CA SER A 626 3.95 8.86 47.10
C SER A 626 4.80 8.71 48.37
N THR A 627 6.13 8.94 48.28
CA THR A 627 7.01 9.85 49.11
C THR A 627 8.43 9.33 49.50
N VAL A 628 9.43 10.16 49.12
CA VAL A 628 10.61 10.71 49.87
C VAL A 628 11.66 9.79 50.53
N GLY A 629 12.95 10.05 50.20
CA GLY A 629 14.13 9.66 51.00
C GLY A 629 15.49 10.01 50.35
N CYS A 630 16.19 10.99 50.91
CA CYS A 630 17.45 11.66 50.52
C CYS A 630 18.76 10.87 50.85
N VAL A 631 19.80 10.84 49.96
CA VAL A 631 21.14 11.57 50.01
C VAL A 631 22.29 10.67 50.56
N PRO A 632 23.64 10.84 50.33
CA PRO A 632 24.44 11.88 49.64
C PRO A 632 25.70 11.48 48.76
N ASP A 633 26.30 12.54 48.17
CA ASP A 633 27.74 12.91 48.04
C ASP A 633 28.64 12.44 46.86
N GLU A 634 29.05 13.41 46.01
CA GLU A 634 30.43 13.98 45.97
C GLU A 634 30.71 14.87 44.73
N LEU A 635 29.80 15.02 43.76
CA LEU A 635 30.09 15.74 42.50
C LEU A 635 29.68 17.23 42.43
N CYS A 636 28.94 17.76 43.41
CA CYS A 636 28.36 19.11 43.30
C CYS A 636 29.29 20.28 43.66
N TYR A 637 30.53 20.06 44.11
CA TYR A 637 31.36 21.16 44.60
C TYR A 637 32.15 21.91 43.51
N TRP A 638 32.25 21.38 42.29
CA TRP A 638 33.08 21.98 41.22
C TRP A 638 32.30 22.70 40.10
N MET A 639 30.96 22.66 40.09
CA MET A 639 30.15 23.27 39.00
C MET A 639 29.61 24.68 39.32
N SER A 640 29.98 25.28 40.45
CA SER A 640 29.39 26.55 40.93
C SER A 640 29.95 27.84 40.30
N HIS A 641 30.86 27.77 39.31
CA HIS A 641 31.53 28.95 38.77
C HIS A 641 31.41 29.16 37.25
N LEU A 642 30.52 28.43 36.57
CA LEU A 642 30.14 28.75 35.20
C LEU A 642 28.65 29.06 35.20
N ASN A 643 28.29 30.30 34.86
CA ASN A 643 26.92 30.74 34.71
C ASN A 643 26.32 30.06 33.46
N PHE A 644 25.93 28.80 33.63
CA PHE A 644 25.48 27.90 32.57
C PHE A 644 24.28 28.50 31.84
N LEU A 645 23.45 29.29 32.54
CA LEU A 645 22.36 30.04 31.93
C LEU A 645 22.88 31.09 30.93
N ALA A 646 23.90 31.87 31.27
CA ALA A 646 24.44 32.88 30.36
C ALA A 646 25.13 32.25 29.15
N VAL A 647 25.83 31.12 29.34
CA VAL A 647 26.45 30.36 28.24
C VAL A 647 25.39 29.70 27.37
N GLN A 648 24.32 29.15 27.97
CA GLN A 648 23.20 28.55 27.28
C GLN A 648 22.38 29.60 26.52
N GLU A 649 22.12 30.77 27.09
CA GLU A 649 21.43 31.88 26.43
C GLU A 649 22.29 32.47 25.30
N THR A 650 23.60 32.57 25.49
CA THR A 650 24.53 33.00 24.44
C THR A 650 24.62 31.97 23.32
N LEU A 651 24.67 30.67 23.65
CA LEU A 651 24.62 29.58 22.66
C LEU A 651 23.26 29.48 21.99
N GLU A 652 22.15 29.68 22.69
CA GLU A 652 20.81 29.73 22.09
C GLU A 652 20.66 30.95 21.19
N MET A 653 21.25 32.10 21.55
CA MET A 653 21.24 33.30 20.72
C MET A 653 22.15 33.13 19.50
N ILE A 654 23.36 32.57 19.66
CA ILE A 654 24.26 32.26 18.55
C ILE A 654 23.66 31.19 17.64
N CYS A 655 23.07 30.12 18.20
CA CYS A 655 22.36 29.10 17.44
C CYS A 655 21.10 29.67 16.79
N ARG A 656 20.29 30.50 17.48
CA ARG A 656 19.14 31.18 16.85
C ARG A 656 19.58 32.09 15.72
N ASN A 657 20.68 32.81 15.86
CA ASN A 657 21.21 33.68 14.81
C ASN A 657 21.84 32.85 13.67
N ALA A 658 22.54 31.75 13.98
CA ALA A 658 23.10 30.82 13.00
C ALA A 658 22.02 29.99 12.28
N PHE A 659 20.89 29.70 12.92
CA PHE A 659 19.70 29.08 12.30
C PHE A 659 18.80 30.11 11.61
N ALA A 660 18.88 31.40 11.98
CA ALA A 660 18.31 32.50 11.21
C ALA A 660 19.11 32.75 9.93
N VAL A 661 20.41 32.42 9.91
CA VAL A 661 21.26 32.26 8.73
C VAL A 661 21.04 30.87 8.12
N ASN A 662 19.81 30.60 7.65
CA ASN A 662 19.58 29.41 6.86
C ASN A 662 19.82 29.74 5.37
N PRO A 663 20.92 29.28 4.73
CA PRO A 663 21.19 29.51 3.32
C PRO A 663 20.15 28.85 2.39
N THR A 664 19.25 28.01 2.92
CA THR A 664 18.12 27.45 2.14
C THR A 664 16.84 28.28 2.24
N ASN A 665 16.81 29.37 3.00
CA ASN A 665 15.65 30.26 3.08
C ASN A 665 15.75 31.37 2.02
N PRO A 666 14.86 31.43 1.01
CA PRO A 666 14.90 32.42 -0.07
C PRO A 666 14.94 33.88 0.40
N GLY A 667 14.43 34.14 1.63
CA GLY A 667 14.36 35.48 2.22
C GLY A 667 15.69 36.06 2.72
N TRP A 668 16.82 35.37 2.55
CA TRP A 668 18.13 35.87 2.97
C TRP A 668 18.86 36.70 1.89
N LEU A 669 18.61 36.45 0.60
CA LEU A 669 19.13 37.27 -0.50
C LEU A 669 18.09 38.32 -0.91
N ARG A 670 17.74 39.23 0.00
CA ARG A 670 16.74 40.27 -0.29
C ARG A 670 17.36 41.49 -0.95
N THR A 671 18.65 41.71 -0.72
CA THR A 671 19.37 42.90 -1.15
C THR A 671 20.70 42.54 -1.81
N ALA A 672 21.26 43.46 -2.58
CA ALA A 672 22.61 43.29 -3.16
C ALA A 672 23.72 43.19 -2.09
N ALA A 673 23.49 43.72 -0.89
CA ALA A 673 24.41 43.59 0.24
C ALA A 673 24.52 42.13 0.72
N ASP A 674 23.40 41.40 0.70
CA ASP A 674 23.37 39.98 1.05
C ASP A 674 24.13 39.13 0.03
N PHE A 675 24.05 39.48 -1.25
CA PHE A 675 24.79 38.80 -2.33
C PHE A 675 26.30 39.00 -2.19
N ARG A 676 26.76 40.23 -1.94
CA ARG A 676 28.18 40.53 -1.68
C ARG A 676 28.70 39.90 -0.40
N TYR A 677 27.89 39.85 0.65
CA TYR A 677 28.25 39.15 1.89
C TYR A 677 28.48 37.66 1.63
N GLY A 678 27.66 37.03 0.77
CA GLY A 678 27.85 35.66 0.31
C GLY A 678 29.09 35.45 -0.58
N GLU A 679 29.52 36.43 -1.38
CA GLU A 679 30.75 36.35 -2.19
C GLU A 679 32.05 36.41 -1.36
N ILE A 680 31.99 36.94 -0.14
CA ILE A 680 33.15 37.14 0.75
C ILE A 680 33.47 35.87 1.58
N PHE A 681 32.50 34.96 1.74
CA PHE A 681 32.63 33.66 2.41
C PHE A 681 32.78 32.52 1.39
#